data_AF-A0A1I2J446-F1
#
_entry.id   AF-A0A1I2J446-F1
#
_cell.length_a   1.000
_cell.length_b   1.000
_cell.length_c   1.000
_cell.angle_alpha   90.00
_cell.angle_beta   90.00
_cell.angle_gamma   90.00
#
_symmetry.space_group_name_H-M   'P 1'
#
loop_
_entity.id
_entity.type
_entity.pdbx_description
1 polymer ?
#
loop_
_entity_poly.entity_id
_entity_poly.type
_entity_poly.pdbx_seq_one_letter_code
_entity_poly.pdbx_strand_id
1 'polypeptide(L)'
;MGGAVEHGWDLHPERDVVLVGTQDQLLSRALARGYAMSRYRWPWHFALLHNDCLWVIDEVQLMGVGLTTTAQLQGLRERLGTALDARTLWMSATLAEGSLATVDLRERPLTTLGLGDADRRAPGLARRLRAHKRLVRSDIRVTKKDPGTQALAAEVLAAHQDGTLTLVVVNRVARAQALFEALRRRASGRVALIHSRFRPADRAAHQAPVLQPADDRPWTGILVATQAIEAGVDLDARLLFTELASWSSLVQRFGRCNRAGEYERAEVRWIDVPDELAAPYTSEALNHARTRLAALADVGPEALSGLPRDVAAPTPPALRRRDLLELFDTQPDLAGHDLDIARFVRDSDDVDVQLAFRMWPGDHDGAPPPADSPALHERELVRVGVVALRDFLKKAGRAAAFRWSSEDGAWHLEERPVPGMTLLLPLHVGGYDPALGWTGDPAHRANDLRPSSGQPEDHDAADRWTAGCRDYVLLSRHAQDVAEELRALADAFGGEHPWELLERAARWHDLGKVHPAFQRMLLANLPAGDLRHAGGPWAKSDQPRGARCERRGFRHELASALAYLVHHPDDDLGAYLVAAHHGKVRLSIRPCPNEQPPAEPGRRFARGVWDGEPMPGADLGGGVLASPVTLRLDAMELGAHGDQPSWQSRVLALRDRLGPFRLAFYETLIRVADARGTMRHQPEESMDA
;
A
#
# COMPACT_ATOMS: atom_id res chain seq x y z
N MET A 1 -1.05 12.07 -11.52
CA MET A 1 -1.86 10.88 -11.17
C MET A 1 -2.34 11.02 -9.73
N GLY A 2 -3.47 11.71 -9.55
CA GLY A 2 -4.26 11.61 -8.33
C GLY A 2 -5.27 10.48 -8.58
N GLY A 3 -5.00 9.29 -8.07
CA GLY A 3 -6.05 8.29 -7.98
C GLY A 3 -7.05 8.81 -6.94
N ALA A 4 -8.31 8.99 -7.33
CA ALA A 4 -9.37 8.95 -6.35
C ALA A 4 -9.33 7.55 -5.75
N VAL A 5 -9.05 7.42 -4.46
CA VAL A 5 -9.27 6.18 -3.76
C VAL A 5 -10.79 6.08 -3.61
N GLU A 6 -11.45 5.39 -4.54
CA GLU A 6 -12.81 4.93 -4.25
C GLU A 6 -12.69 3.91 -3.12
N HIS A 7 -13.20 4.31 -1.96
CA HIS A 7 -13.32 3.45 -0.80
C HIS A 7 -14.44 2.43 -1.06
N GLY A 8 -14.25 1.18 -0.62
CA GLY A 8 -15.32 0.16 -0.63
C GLY A 8 -15.25 -0.89 -1.76
N TRP A 9 -14.27 -0.85 -2.67
CA TRP A 9 -14.09 -1.93 -3.66
C TRP A 9 -13.88 -3.29 -2.99
N ASP A 10 -13.27 -3.33 -1.82
CA ASP A 10 -13.03 -4.54 -1.05
C ASP A 10 -14.29 -5.10 -0.40
N LEU A 11 -15.31 -4.26 -0.18
CA LEU A 11 -16.65 -4.70 0.24
C LEU A 11 -17.45 -5.33 -0.91
N HIS A 12 -17.09 -5.07 -2.17
CA HIS A 12 -17.80 -5.54 -3.36
C HIS A 12 -16.92 -6.34 -4.32
N PRO A 13 -16.35 -7.48 -3.88
CA PRO A 13 -15.39 -8.25 -4.67
C PRO A 13 -15.99 -8.90 -5.92
N GLU A 14 -17.31 -9.04 -6.01
CA GLU A 14 -18.03 -9.56 -7.18
C GLU A 14 -18.26 -8.50 -8.28
N ARG A 15 -17.89 -7.24 -8.04
CA ARG A 15 -18.03 -6.16 -9.02
C ARG A 15 -16.72 -5.94 -9.76
N ASP A 16 -16.82 -5.71 -11.06
CA ASP A 16 -15.69 -5.30 -11.87
C ASP A 16 -15.11 -3.97 -11.34
N VAL A 17 -13.80 -3.97 -11.07
CA VAL A 17 -13.09 -2.79 -10.60
C VAL A 17 -11.73 -2.67 -11.27
N VAL A 18 -11.37 -1.45 -11.66
CA VAL A 18 -10.02 -1.13 -12.14
C VAL A 18 -9.25 -0.45 -11.02
N LEU A 19 -8.31 -1.19 -10.42
CA LEU A 19 -7.43 -0.66 -9.39
C LEU A 19 -6.17 -0.06 -10.03
N VAL A 20 -6.02 1.26 -9.92
CA VAL A 20 -4.80 1.96 -10.35
C VAL A 20 -4.02 2.36 -9.11
N GLY A 21 -2.81 1.83 -8.97
CA GLY A 21 -1.95 2.12 -7.81
C GLY A 21 -0.48 2.01 -8.15
N THR A 22 0.35 2.58 -7.28
CA THR A 22 1.81 2.42 -7.37
C THR A 22 2.24 1.01 -6.98
N GLN A 23 3.47 0.60 -7.36
CA GLN A 23 4.02 -0.66 -6.87
C GLN A 23 3.99 -0.75 -5.33
N ASP A 24 4.26 0.35 -4.63
CA ASP A 24 4.15 0.39 -3.17
C ASP A 24 2.78 0.07 -2.64
N GLN A 25 1.73 0.54 -3.28
CA GLN A 25 0.38 0.34 -2.78
C GLN A 25 -0.08 -1.07 -3.10
N LEU A 26 0.01 -1.49 -4.36
CA LEU A 26 -0.57 -2.77 -4.78
C LEU A 26 0.35 -3.96 -4.46
N LEU A 27 1.66 -3.85 -4.69
CA LEU A 27 2.58 -4.96 -4.46
C LEU A 27 2.76 -5.24 -2.95
N SER A 28 2.78 -4.21 -2.10
CA SER A 28 2.82 -4.42 -0.64
C SER A 28 1.57 -5.13 -0.12
N ARG A 29 0.39 -4.78 -0.65
CA ARG A 29 -0.88 -5.46 -0.35
C ARG A 29 -0.89 -6.90 -0.86
N ALA A 30 -0.34 -7.14 -2.06
CA ALA A 30 -0.12 -8.48 -2.60
C ALA A 30 0.90 -9.32 -1.79
N LEU A 31 1.67 -8.70 -0.89
CA LEU A 31 2.58 -9.36 0.04
C LEU A 31 2.03 -9.40 1.48
N ALA A 32 0.73 -9.16 1.68
CA ALA A 32 0.06 -9.16 2.98
C ALA A 32 0.69 -8.18 3.99
N ARG A 33 1.29 -7.09 3.50
CA ARG A 33 1.92 -6.01 4.29
C ARG A 33 1.62 -4.65 3.66
N GLY A 34 0.36 -4.43 3.33
CA GLY A 34 -0.10 -3.20 2.68
C GLY A 34 0.36 -1.95 3.44
N TYR A 35 1.08 -1.06 2.77
CA TYR A 35 1.52 0.20 3.36
C TYR A 35 0.33 1.15 3.60
N ALA A 36 0.41 1.93 4.69
CA ALA A 36 -0.61 2.92 5.08
C ALA A 36 -2.03 2.35 5.21
N MET A 37 -2.17 1.11 5.70
CA MET A 37 -3.47 0.51 6.05
C MET A 37 -3.37 -0.33 7.32
N SER A 38 -4.50 -0.52 8.01
CA SER A 38 -4.54 -1.39 9.19
C SER A 38 -4.14 -2.82 8.84
N ARG A 39 -3.35 -3.45 9.72
CA ARG A 39 -2.89 -4.84 9.56
C ARG A 39 -4.04 -5.85 9.45
N TYR A 40 -5.19 -5.53 10.03
CA TYR A 40 -6.37 -6.41 9.98
C TYR A 40 -7.05 -6.42 8.62
N ARG A 41 -6.75 -5.43 7.76
CA ARG A 41 -7.19 -5.40 6.36
C ARG A 41 -6.18 -6.03 5.40
N TRP A 42 -4.97 -6.36 5.84
CA TRP A 42 -3.96 -6.99 4.97
C TRP A 42 -4.42 -8.32 4.35
N PRO A 43 -5.02 -9.27 5.10
CA PRO A 43 -5.49 -10.53 4.51
C PRO A 43 -6.55 -10.30 3.43
N TRP A 44 -7.37 -9.26 3.62
CA TRP A 44 -8.46 -8.90 2.71
C TRP A 44 -7.94 -8.44 1.35
N HIS A 45 -7.05 -7.44 1.35
CA HIS A 45 -6.47 -6.95 0.09
C HIS A 45 -5.54 -7.98 -0.54
N PHE A 46 -4.82 -8.76 0.27
CA PHE A 46 -4.03 -9.88 -0.22
C PHE A 46 -4.89 -10.88 -1.00
N ALA A 47 -6.04 -11.27 -0.45
CA ALA A 47 -6.94 -12.21 -1.10
C ALA A 47 -7.45 -11.69 -2.44
N LEU A 48 -8.00 -10.47 -2.46
CA LEU A 48 -8.65 -9.91 -3.65
C LEU A 48 -7.63 -9.59 -4.77
N LEU A 49 -6.38 -9.32 -4.43
CA LEU A 49 -5.32 -9.09 -5.41
C LEU A 49 -4.71 -10.37 -5.99
N HIS A 50 -5.09 -11.55 -5.47
CA HIS A 50 -4.57 -12.85 -5.94
C HIS A 50 -5.64 -13.79 -6.48
N ASN A 51 -6.93 -13.44 -6.38
CA ASN A 51 -8.03 -14.27 -6.86
C ASN A 51 -8.91 -13.42 -7.77
N ASP A 52 -9.17 -13.91 -8.99
CA ASP A 52 -9.94 -13.22 -10.04
C ASP A 52 -9.35 -11.86 -10.43
N CYS A 53 -8.04 -11.85 -10.68
CA CYS A 53 -7.29 -10.60 -10.86
C CYS A 53 -6.37 -10.65 -12.09
N LEU A 54 -6.50 -9.64 -12.95
CA LEU A 54 -5.53 -9.34 -14.00
C LEU A 54 -4.60 -8.21 -13.56
N TRP A 55 -3.35 -8.56 -13.27
CA TRP A 55 -2.30 -7.59 -13.04
C TRP A 55 -1.79 -7.04 -14.36
N VAL A 56 -1.91 -5.72 -14.55
CA VAL A 56 -1.23 -5.01 -15.64
C VAL A 56 -0.10 -4.20 -15.04
N ILE A 57 1.12 -4.62 -15.34
CA ILE A 57 2.33 -4.01 -14.84
C ILE A 57 2.91 -3.12 -15.93
N ASP A 58 2.67 -1.81 -15.81
CA ASP A 58 3.17 -0.82 -16.76
C ASP A 58 4.60 -0.37 -16.42
N GLU A 59 5.36 -0.02 -17.47
CA GLU A 59 6.74 0.48 -17.37
C GLU A 59 7.69 -0.37 -16.50
N VAL A 60 7.65 -1.70 -16.67
CA VAL A 60 8.39 -2.68 -15.82
C VAL A 60 9.89 -2.42 -15.68
N GLN A 61 10.52 -1.78 -16.66
CA GLN A 61 11.94 -1.42 -16.60
C GLN A 61 12.28 -0.40 -15.49
N LEU A 62 11.28 0.23 -14.87
CA LEU A 62 11.43 1.17 -13.76
C LEU A 62 11.14 0.54 -12.39
N MET A 63 10.76 -0.74 -12.34
CA MET A 63 10.32 -1.38 -11.09
C MET A 63 11.44 -1.98 -10.24
N GLY A 64 12.66 -2.12 -10.78
CA GLY A 64 13.75 -2.78 -10.07
C GLY A 64 13.34 -4.19 -9.62
N VAL A 65 13.54 -4.52 -8.34
CA VAL A 65 13.11 -5.78 -7.72
C VAL A 65 11.61 -6.06 -7.87
N GLY A 66 10.76 -5.03 -8.00
CA GLY A 66 9.32 -5.20 -8.16
C GLY A 66 8.96 -6.04 -9.40
N LEU A 67 9.75 -5.95 -10.48
CA LEU A 67 9.59 -6.81 -11.65
C LEU A 67 9.86 -8.28 -11.31
N THR A 68 10.98 -8.55 -10.63
CA THR A 68 11.30 -9.90 -10.15
C THR A 68 10.19 -10.44 -9.25
N THR A 69 9.69 -9.64 -8.32
CA THR A 69 8.64 -10.05 -7.38
C THR A 69 7.33 -10.35 -8.09
N THR A 70 6.90 -9.54 -9.05
CA THR A 70 5.66 -9.82 -9.82
C THR A 70 5.78 -11.08 -10.67
N ALA A 71 6.92 -11.29 -11.33
CA ALA A 71 7.21 -12.52 -12.07
C ALA A 71 7.19 -13.76 -11.16
N GLN A 72 7.81 -13.65 -10.00
CA GLN A 72 7.88 -14.70 -9.01
C GLN A 72 6.51 -15.00 -8.36
N LEU A 73 5.69 -13.98 -8.09
CA LEU A 73 4.31 -14.13 -7.61
C LEU A 73 3.43 -14.86 -8.63
N GLN A 74 3.59 -14.60 -9.94
CA GLN A 74 2.87 -15.36 -10.96
C GLN A 74 3.17 -16.86 -10.87
N GLY A 75 4.45 -17.22 -10.82
CA GLY A 75 4.86 -18.62 -10.67
C GLY A 75 4.37 -19.24 -9.35
N LEU A 76 4.42 -18.49 -8.25
CA LEU A 76 3.92 -18.95 -6.94
C LEU A 76 2.40 -19.16 -6.92
N ARG A 77 1.61 -18.30 -7.58
CA ARG A 77 0.16 -18.50 -7.74
C ARG A 77 -0.15 -19.78 -8.51
N GLU A 78 0.56 -20.04 -9.60
CA GLU A 78 0.41 -21.27 -10.38
C GLU A 78 0.79 -22.53 -9.58
N ARG A 79 1.85 -22.44 -8.74
CA ARG A 79 2.34 -23.57 -7.94
C ARG A 79 1.56 -23.85 -6.65
N LEU A 80 1.08 -22.81 -5.97
CA LEU A 80 0.34 -22.94 -4.71
C LEU A 80 -1.18 -23.02 -4.93
N GLY A 81 -1.64 -22.51 -6.07
CA GLY A 81 -3.04 -22.47 -6.45
C GLY A 81 -3.80 -21.31 -5.81
N THR A 82 -4.65 -20.69 -6.62
CA THR A 82 -5.61 -19.66 -6.24
C THR A 82 -7.03 -20.25 -6.21
N ALA A 83 -7.99 -19.51 -5.67
CA ALA A 83 -9.41 -19.87 -5.72
C ALA A 83 -9.97 -19.58 -7.11
N LEU A 84 -9.59 -18.44 -7.69
CA LEU A 84 -9.98 -17.99 -9.02
C LEU A 84 -8.73 -17.60 -9.83
N ASP A 85 -8.84 -17.60 -11.15
CA ASP A 85 -7.73 -17.34 -12.07
C ASP A 85 -7.08 -15.98 -11.78
N ALA A 86 -5.74 -15.93 -11.79
CA ALA A 86 -5.00 -14.68 -11.67
C ALA A 86 -3.83 -14.66 -12.65
N ARG A 87 -3.71 -13.56 -13.40
CA ARG A 87 -2.75 -13.44 -14.52
C ARG A 87 -1.97 -12.14 -14.40
N THR A 88 -0.79 -12.10 -15.03
CA THR A 88 0.04 -10.90 -15.08
C THR A 88 0.46 -10.60 -16.51
N LEU A 89 0.25 -9.34 -16.91
CA LEU A 89 0.70 -8.73 -18.16
C LEU A 89 1.81 -7.73 -17.82
N TRP A 90 3.02 -7.97 -18.35
CA TRP A 90 4.16 -7.06 -18.21
C TRP A 90 4.31 -6.20 -19.46
N MET A 91 4.23 -4.88 -19.30
CA MET A 91 4.37 -3.91 -20.39
C MET A 91 5.70 -3.16 -20.28
N SER A 92 6.42 -3.06 -21.39
CA SER A 92 7.75 -2.42 -21.41
C SER A 92 8.11 -1.85 -22.78
N ALA A 93 8.87 -0.76 -22.77
CA ALA A 93 9.56 -0.26 -23.95
C ALA A 93 10.95 -0.92 -24.17
N THR A 94 11.61 -1.37 -23.09
CA THR A 94 13.04 -1.75 -23.11
C THR A 94 13.35 -2.96 -22.22
N LEU A 95 12.45 -3.95 -22.16
CA LEU A 95 12.63 -5.12 -21.31
C LEU A 95 13.90 -5.90 -21.70
N ALA A 96 14.80 -6.07 -20.75
CA ALA A 96 15.99 -6.88 -20.93
C ALA A 96 15.63 -8.37 -21.02
N GLU A 97 16.30 -9.09 -21.91
CA GLU A 97 16.12 -10.53 -22.07
C GLU A 97 16.53 -11.29 -20.80
N GLY A 98 15.70 -12.22 -20.34
CA GLY A 98 15.95 -13.01 -19.11
C GLY A 98 15.43 -12.37 -17.82
N SER A 99 14.99 -11.11 -17.82
CA SER A 99 14.53 -10.39 -16.63
C SER A 99 13.33 -11.04 -15.90
N LEU A 100 12.46 -11.74 -16.63
CA LEU A 100 11.30 -12.47 -16.09
C LEU A 100 11.61 -13.93 -15.71
N ALA A 101 12.83 -14.42 -15.95
CA ALA A 101 13.20 -15.83 -15.75
C ALA A 101 13.48 -16.17 -14.27
N THR A 102 12.49 -15.96 -13.40
CA THR A 102 12.58 -16.25 -11.97
C THR A 102 12.49 -17.75 -11.68
N VAL A 103 12.79 -18.16 -10.44
CA VAL A 103 12.78 -19.59 -10.04
C VAL A 103 11.44 -20.27 -10.32
N ASP A 104 10.35 -19.52 -10.19
CA ASP A 104 8.98 -20.04 -10.33
C ASP A 104 8.37 -19.79 -11.72
N LEU A 105 9.03 -18.99 -12.57
CA LEU A 105 8.50 -18.63 -13.89
C LEU A 105 9.41 -19.02 -15.07
N ARG A 106 10.71 -19.28 -14.87
CA ARG A 106 11.70 -19.50 -15.95
C ARG A 106 11.37 -20.63 -16.93
N GLU A 107 10.60 -21.62 -16.50
CA GLU A 107 10.20 -22.78 -17.33
C GLU A 107 8.85 -22.55 -18.03
N ARG A 108 8.14 -21.47 -17.69
CA ARG A 108 6.83 -21.13 -18.24
C ARG A 108 6.99 -20.45 -19.60
N PRO A 109 6.35 -20.95 -20.68
CA PRO A 109 6.31 -20.21 -21.94
C PRO A 109 5.46 -18.94 -21.79
N LEU A 110 6.06 -17.79 -22.07
CA LEU A 110 5.38 -16.49 -22.05
C LEU A 110 4.93 -16.11 -23.46
N THR A 111 3.74 -15.52 -23.56
CA THR A 111 3.25 -14.93 -24.82
C THR A 111 3.75 -13.49 -24.92
N THR A 112 4.45 -13.17 -26.01
CA THR A 112 4.90 -11.80 -26.29
C THR A 112 3.94 -11.15 -27.29
N LEU A 113 3.40 -9.99 -26.91
CA LEU A 113 2.58 -9.15 -27.78
C LEU A 113 3.42 -7.95 -28.24
N GLY A 114 3.34 -7.59 -29.51
CA GLY A 114 4.11 -6.48 -30.08
C GLY A 114 3.42 -5.88 -31.30
N LEU A 115 3.93 -4.73 -31.74
CA LEU A 115 3.38 -3.98 -32.88
C LEU A 115 3.59 -4.73 -34.19
N GLY A 116 2.49 -5.04 -34.87
CA GLY A 116 2.47 -5.61 -36.20
C GLY A 116 2.67 -4.57 -37.31
N ASP A 117 2.75 -5.05 -38.54
CA ASP A 117 2.93 -4.22 -39.73
C ASP A 117 1.78 -3.22 -39.98
N ALA A 118 0.55 -3.63 -39.66
CA ALA A 118 -0.62 -2.76 -39.76
C ALA A 118 -0.53 -1.59 -38.78
N ASP A 119 -0.14 -1.85 -37.53
CA ASP A 119 0.02 -0.83 -36.51
C ASP A 119 1.07 0.21 -36.94
N ARG A 120 2.23 -0.27 -37.41
CA ARG A 120 3.36 0.59 -37.83
C ARG A 120 3.02 1.51 -39.00
N ARG A 121 2.04 1.14 -39.85
CA ARG A 121 1.58 1.96 -40.98
C ARG A 121 0.46 2.92 -40.61
N ALA A 122 -0.16 2.80 -39.43
CA ALA A 122 -1.21 3.71 -39.01
C ALA A 122 -0.66 5.15 -38.95
N PRO A 123 -1.30 6.16 -39.60
CA PRO A 123 -0.70 7.48 -39.79
C PRO A 123 -0.19 8.16 -38.51
N GLY A 124 -0.96 8.07 -37.42
CA GLY A 124 -0.58 8.64 -36.12
C GLY A 124 0.63 7.96 -35.49
N LEU A 125 0.69 6.63 -35.52
CA LEU A 125 1.81 5.87 -34.95
C LEU A 125 3.06 5.99 -35.85
N ALA A 126 2.90 5.92 -37.17
CA ALA A 126 3.98 6.10 -38.13
C ALA A 126 4.72 7.43 -37.94
N ARG A 127 3.96 8.53 -37.74
CA ARG A 127 4.52 9.86 -37.44
C ARG A 127 5.37 9.84 -36.16
N ARG A 128 4.85 9.23 -35.09
CA ARG A 128 5.55 9.14 -33.79
C ARG A 128 6.79 8.26 -33.88
N LEU A 129 6.73 7.13 -34.59
CA LEU A 129 7.86 6.21 -34.75
C LEU A 129 9.02 6.85 -35.53
N ARG A 130 8.70 7.64 -36.56
CA ARG A 130 9.67 8.36 -37.42
C ARG A 130 10.09 9.72 -36.87
N ALA A 131 9.65 10.08 -35.66
CA ALA A 131 9.98 11.36 -35.07
C ALA A 131 11.48 11.45 -34.77
N HIS A 132 12.17 12.37 -35.45
CA HIS A 132 13.59 12.63 -35.26
C HIS A 132 13.85 13.40 -33.96
N LYS A 133 14.95 13.04 -33.29
CA LYS A 133 15.40 13.60 -32.01
C LYS A 133 16.92 13.70 -32.04
N ARG A 134 17.43 14.82 -32.55
CA ARG A 134 18.87 15.04 -32.69
C ARG A 134 19.55 15.00 -31.33
N LEU A 135 20.55 14.14 -31.18
CA LEU A 135 21.34 14.03 -29.96
C LEU A 135 22.56 14.95 -30.00
N VAL A 136 22.76 15.72 -28.94
CA VAL A 136 23.88 16.66 -28.78
C VAL A 136 24.45 16.49 -27.38
N ARG A 137 25.79 16.49 -27.24
CA ARG A 137 26.45 16.56 -25.93
C ARG A 137 26.57 18.02 -25.50
N SER A 138 26.18 18.34 -24.29
CA SER A 138 26.39 19.66 -23.69
C SER A 138 27.83 19.77 -23.13
N ASP A 139 28.41 20.97 -23.20
CA ASP A 139 29.76 21.27 -22.68
C ASP A 139 29.77 21.54 -21.16
N ILE A 140 28.62 21.47 -20.49
CA ILE A 140 28.49 21.70 -19.05
C ILE A 140 29.30 20.65 -18.28
N ARG A 141 30.21 21.14 -17.43
CA ARG A 141 31.01 20.32 -16.52
C ARG A 141 30.39 20.34 -15.14
N VAL A 142 30.08 19.17 -14.61
CA VAL A 142 29.53 19.00 -13.25
C VAL A 142 30.61 18.41 -12.35
N THR A 143 30.83 19.01 -11.19
CA THR A 143 31.74 18.51 -10.14
C THR A 143 31.07 18.60 -8.77
N LYS A 144 31.63 17.94 -7.75
CA LYS A 144 31.12 18.09 -6.36
C LYS A 144 31.15 19.53 -5.84
N LYS A 145 32.15 20.33 -6.22
CA LYS A 145 32.32 21.71 -5.73
C LYS A 145 31.50 22.71 -6.54
N ASP A 146 31.42 22.49 -7.85
CA ASP A 146 30.63 23.29 -8.76
C ASP A 146 29.62 22.40 -9.48
N PRO A 147 28.34 22.43 -9.06
CA PRO A 147 27.29 21.71 -9.77
C PRO A 147 27.06 22.25 -11.20
N GLY A 148 27.64 23.39 -11.59
CA GLY A 148 27.44 23.98 -12.92
C GLY A 148 26.04 24.58 -13.10
N THR A 149 25.30 24.80 -12.00
CA THR A 149 23.89 25.26 -12.04
C THR A 149 23.73 26.58 -12.80
N GLN A 150 24.64 27.54 -12.61
CA GLN A 150 24.55 28.84 -13.28
C GLN A 150 24.88 28.76 -14.77
N ALA A 151 25.83 27.91 -15.15
CA ALA A 151 26.19 27.65 -16.54
C ALA A 151 25.05 26.91 -17.26
N LEU A 152 24.47 25.89 -16.63
CA LEU A 152 23.31 25.18 -17.16
C LEU A 152 22.10 26.11 -17.32
N ALA A 153 21.81 26.95 -16.33
CA ALA A 153 20.73 27.94 -16.44
C ALA A 153 20.97 28.90 -17.61
N ALA A 154 22.21 29.31 -17.86
CA ALA A 154 22.56 30.15 -19.00
C ALA A 154 22.34 29.44 -20.34
N GLU A 155 22.80 28.19 -20.46
CA GLU A 155 22.63 27.40 -21.68
C GLU A 155 21.14 27.12 -21.98
N VAL A 156 20.36 26.76 -20.95
CA VAL A 156 18.91 26.54 -21.07
C VAL A 156 18.20 27.79 -21.55
N LEU A 157 18.49 28.96 -20.96
CA LEU A 157 17.89 30.23 -21.37
C LEU A 157 18.28 30.62 -22.80
N ALA A 158 19.53 30.36 -23.21
CA ALA A 158 20.00 30.65 -24.56
C ALA A 158 19.40 29.72 -25.62
N ALA A 159 19.08 28.47 -25.27
CA ALA A 159 18.54 27.47 -26.18
C ALA A 159 16.99 27.43 -26.20
N HIS A 160 16.34 27.95 -25.16
CA HIS A 160 14.88 28.02 -25.08
C HIS A 160 14.30 28.87 -26.21
N GLN A 161 13.14 28.47 -26.73
CA GLN A 161 12.39 29.24 -27.72
C GLN A 161 10.99 29.52 -27.21
N ASP A 162 10.60 30.80 -27.30
CA ASP A 162 9.29 31.26 -26.87
C ASP A 162 8.17 30.47 -27.57
N GLY A 163 7.10 30.17 -26.84
CA GLY A 163 5.99 29.35 -27.33
C GLY A 163 6.29 27.85 -27.45
N THR A 164 7.41 27.37 -26.90
CA THR A 164 7.73 25.93 -26.86
C THR A 164 8.00 25.44 -25.45
N LEU A 165 7.98 24.12 -25.25
CA LEU A 165 8.40 23.48 -24.00
C LEU A 165 9.88 23.09 -24.08
N THR A 166 10.68 23.61 -23.14
CA THR A 166 12.01 23.08 -22.81
C THR A 166 11.93 22.28 -21.53
N LEU A 167 12.21 20.98 -21.61
CA LEU A 167 12.27 20.08 -20.46
C LEU A 167 13.72 19.93 -19.99
N VAL A 168 13.98 20.12 -18.70
CA VAL A 168 15.30 19.96 -18.09
C VAL A 168 15.22 18.91 -16.98
N VAL A 169 15.80 17.74 -17.22
CA VAL A 169 15.78 16.61 -16.28
C VAL A 169 17.12 16.46 -15.59
N VAL A 170 17.14 16.64 -14.28
CA VAL A 170 18.32 16.45 -13.42
C VAL A 170 18.08 15.33 -12.41
N ASN A 171 19.14 14.64 -11.99
CA ASN A 171 19.01 13.37 -11.28
C ASN A 171 18.69 13.51 -9.78
N ARG A 172 18.88 14.71 -9.19
CA ARG A 172 18.69 14.95 -7.75
C ARG A 172 17.76 16.13 -7.48
N VAL A 173 16.92 16.00 -6.46
CA VAL A 173 15.92 17.02 -6.07
C VAL A 173 16.55 18.35 -5.70
N ALA A 174 17.60 18.34 -4.86
CA ALA A 174 18.31 19.56 -4.47
C ALA A 174 18.87 20.33 -5.68
N ARG A 175 19.30 19.60 -6.72
CA ARG A 175 19.78 20.18 -7.97
C ARG A 175 18.63 20.78 -8.79
N ALA A 176 17.49 20.11 -8.85
CA ALA A 176 16.30 20.61 -9.53
C ALA A 176 15.80 21.91 -8.86
N GLN A 177 15.74 21.95 -7.53
CA GLN A 177 15.38 23.13 -6.74
C GLN A 177 16.35 24.29 -7.04
N ALA A 178 17.66 24.07 -6.94
CA ALA A 178 18.67 25.11 -7.18
C ALA A 178 18.64 25.64 -8.64
N LEU A 179 18.43 24.77 -9.63
CA LEU A 179 18.31 25.16 -11.03
C LEU A 179 17.02 25.94 -11.28
N PHE A 180 15.90 25.49 -10.71
CA PHE A 180 14.63 26.19 -10.78
C PHE A 180 14.73 27.61 -10.23
N GLU A 181 15.35 27.80 -9.07
CA GLU A 181 15.57 29.14 -8.49
C GLU A 181 16.52 30.01 -9.33
N ALA A 182 17.56 29.40 -9.94
CA ALA A 182 18.45 30.13 -10.85
C ALA A 182 17.72 30.59 -12.11
N LEU A 183 16.87 29.74 -12.70
CA LEU A 183 16.06 30.05 -13.87
C LEU A 183 14.97 31.07 -13.54
N ARG A 184 14.23 30.89 -12.45
CA ARG A 184 13.13 31.79 -12.03
C ARG A 184 13.60 33.24 -11.83
N ARG A 185 14.86 33.44 -11.42
CA ARG A 185 15.46 34.78 -11.25
C ARG A 185 15.87 35.44 -12.57
N ARG A 186 16.05 34.67 -13.64
CA ARG A 186 16.70 35.11 -14.89
C ARG A 186 15.81 35.01 -16.12
N ALA A 187 14.81 34.13 -16.09
CA ALA A 187 13.88 33.91 -17.18
C ALA A 187 12.85 35.04 -17.29
N SER A 188 12.56 35.48 -18.50
CA SER A 188 11.42 36.34 -18.82
C SER A 188 10.10 35.57 -18.93
N GLY A 189 10.17 34.25 -19.16
CA GLY A 189 9.03 33.36 -19.37
C GLY A 189 8.66 32.50 -18.15
N ARG A 190 7.73 31.57 -18.37
CA ARG A 190 7.22 30.65 -17.34
C ARG A 190 8.28 29.60 -17.01
N VAL A 191 8.52 29.38 -15.72
CA VAL A 191 9.39 28.32 -15.20
C VAL A 191 8.60 27.49 -14.19
N ALA A 192 8.66 26.16 -14.30
CA ALA A 192 7.98 25.23 -13.41
C ALA A 192 8.94 24.18 -12.83
N LEU A 193 8.56 23.56 -11.70
CA LEU A 193 9.33 22.54 -11.00
C LEU A 193 8.48 21.30 -10.72
N ILE A 194 8.96 20.11 -11.09
CA ILE A 194 8.30 18.83 -10.78
C ILE A 194 9.28 17.83 -10.16
N HIS A 195 8.98 17.35 -8.95
CA HIS A 195 9.69 16.24 -8.31
C HIS A 195 8.83 15.52 -7.26
N SER A 196 9.28 14.38 -6.75
CA SER A 196 8.51 13.52 -5.83
C SER A 196 8.34 14.08 -4.40
N ARG A 197 9.18 15.03 -3.98
CA ARG A 197 9.27 15.53 -2.60
C ARG A 197 8.22 16.60 -2.22
N PHE A 198 7.02 16.52 -2.79
CA PHE A 198 5.88 17.38 -2.45
C PHE A 198 4.77 16.57 -1.78
N ARG A 199 4.06 17.19 -0.84
CA ARG A 199 2.76 16.71 -0.35
C ARG A 199 1.74 16.70 -1.50
N PRO A 200 0.69 15.86 -1.47
CA PRO A 200 -0.28 15.75 -2.56
C PRO A 200 -0.88 17.08 -3.03
N ALA A 201 -1.31 17.95 -2.11
CA ALA A 201 -1.91 19.24 -2.44
C ALA A 201 -0.92 20.19 -3.14
N ASP A 202 0.29 20.32 -2.59
CA ASP A 202 1.33 21.17 -3.18
C ASP A 202 1.75 20.62 -4.55
N ARG A 203 1.91 19.29 -4.67
CA ARG A 203 2.20 18.62 -5.93
C ARG A 203 1.16 18.95 -7.00
N ALA A 204 -0.13 18.90 -6.65
CA ALA A 204 -1.22 19.23 -7.57
C ALA A 204 -1.13 20.70 -8.02
N ALA A 205 -0.84 21.63 -7.11
CA ALA A 205 -0.69 23.04 -7.44
C ALA A 205 0.47 23.32 -8.42
N HIS A 206 1.57 22.57 -8.35
CA HIS A 206 2.70 22.69 -9.30
C HIS A 206 2.48 21.92 -10.60
N GLN A 207 1.87 20.74 -10.55
CA GLN A 207 1.70 19.86 -11.70
C GLN A 207 0.51 20.24 -12.57
N ALA A 208 -0.65 20.57 -11.99
CA ALA A 208 -1.87 20.81 -12.75
C ALA A 208 -1.71 21.90 -13.83
N PRO A 209 -1.07 23.06 -13.56
CA PRO A 209 -0.90 24.10 -14.58
C PRO A 209 -0.05 23.66 -15.79
N VAL A 210 0.81 22.65 -15.61
CA VAL A 210 1.75 22.15 -16.63
C VAL A 210 1.18 20.94 -17.36
N LEU A 211 0.55 20.02 -16.62
CA LEU A 211 0.11 18.72 -17.12
C LEU A 211 -1.37 18.68 -17.51
N GLN A 212 -2.18 19.61 -16.99
CA GLN A 212 -3.62 19.73 -17.24
C GLN A 212 -3.99 21.22 -17.43
N PRO A 213 -3.48 21.87 -18.48
CA PRO A 213 -3.75 23.28 -18.73
C PRO A 213 -5.25 23.50 -19.03
N ALA A 214 -5.82 24.58 -18.47
CA ALA A 214 -7.27 24.85 -18.53
C ALA A 214 -7.82 25.10 -19.96
N ASP A 215 -6.98 25.53 -20.90
CA ASP A 215 -7.38 25.95 -22.25
C ASP A 215 -7.13 24.89 -23.32
N ASP A 216 -6.88 23.62 -22.95
CA ASP A 216 -6.46 22.50 -23.82
C ASP A 216 -5.23 22.79 -24.71
N ARG A 217 -4.54 23.92 -24.48
CA ARG A 217 -3.29 24.28 -25.16
C ARG A 217 -2.10 23.71 -24.38
N PRO A 218 -1.13 23.07 -25.04
CA PRO A 218 0.08 22.59 -24.39
C PRO A 218 0.79 23.70 -23.62
N TRP A 219 1.26 23.37 -22.42
CA TRP A 219 2.04 24.31 -21.62
C TRP A 219 3.38 24.63 -22.31
N THR A 220 3.73 25.91 -22.36
CA THR A 220 5.01 26.40 -22.91
C THR A 220 5.82 27.10 -21.84
N GLY A 221 7.14 26.93 -21.88
CA GLY A 221 8.09 27.47 -20.91
C GLY A 221 9.21 26.49 -20.60
N ILE A 222 9.89 26.72 -19.48
CA ILE A 222 10.99 25.87 -19.00
C ILE A 222 10.51 25.03 -17.82
N LEU A 223 10.44 23.71 -18.00
CA LEU A 223 10.10 22.77 -16.93
C LEU A 223 11.36 22.10 -16.40
N VAL A 224 11.69 22.36 -15.13
CA VAL A 224 12.75 21.62 -14.42
C VAL A 224 12.11 20.43 -13.71
N ALA A 225 12.64 19.24 -13.92
CA ALA A 225 12.12 18.03 -13.34
C ALA A 225 13.21 17.07 -12.87
N THR A 226 12.83 16.14 -12.00
CA THR A 226 13.61 14.91 -11.74
C THR A 226 12.98 13.72 -12.47
N GLN A 227 13.33 12.49 -12.08
CA GLN A 227 12.76 11.24 -12.60
C GLN A 227 11.22 11.16 -12.45
N ALA A 228 10.60 12.07 -11.70
CA ALA A 228 9.14 12.12 -11.51
C ALA A 228 8.32 12.31 -12.80
N ILE A 229 8.95 12.69 -13.93
CA ILE A 229 8.30 12.81 -15.24
C ILE A 229 8.55 11.60 -16.15
N GLU A 230 9.35 10.62 -15.71
CA GLU A 230 9.68 9.43 -16.52
C GLU A 230 8.47 8.53 -16.71
N ALA A 231 7.53 8.49 -15.77
CA ALA A 231 6.31 7.68 -15.84
C ALA A 231 5.03 8.50 -15.61
N GLY A 232 3.95 8.14 -16.30
CA GLY A 232 2.60 8.66 -16.03
C GLY A 232 2.38 10.14 -16.30
N VAL A 233 3.21 10.75 -17.15
CA VAL A 233 3.14 12.16 -17.52
C VAL A 233 3.18 12.32 -19.05
N ASP A 234 2.21 13.03 -19.61
CA ASP A 234 2.14 13.32 -21.05
C ASP A 234 2.75 14.70 -21.33
N LEU A 235 4.02 14.71 -21.76
CA LEU A 235 4.77 15.92 -22.13
C LEU A 235 5.34 15.73 -23.52
N ASP A 236 5.28 16.81 -24.30
CA ASP A 236 5.91 16.88 -25.62
C ASP A 236 6.83 18.11 -25.70
N ALA A 237 8.07 17.93 -25.26
CA ALA A 237 9.10 18.95 -25.32
C ALA A 237 9.72 19.03 -26.72
N ARG A 238 10.01 20.25 -27.16
CA ARG A 238 10.79 20.46 -28.37
C ARG A 238 12.30 20.36 -28.09
N LEU A 239 12.72 20.77 -26.89
CA LEU A 239 14.09 20.68 -26.42
C LEU A 239 14.14 19.96 -25.08
N LEU A 240 14.96 18.92 -24.98
CA LEU A 240 15.22 18.19 -23.76
C LEU A 240 16.68 18.38 -23.34
N PHE A 241 16.92 18.90 -22.15
CA PHE A 241 18.18 18.73 -21.43
C PHE A 241 18.03 17.56 -20.46
N THR A 242 18.96 16.63 -20.48
CA THR A 242 18.98 15.51 -19.53
C THR A 242 20.38 15.29 -18.98
N GLU A 243 20.50 15.10 -17.67
CA GLU A 243 21.71 14.50 -17.13
C GLU A 243 21.87 13.06 -17.57
N LEU A 244 23.11 12.60 -17.67
CA LEU A 244 23.44 11.19 -17.87
C LEU A 244 22.74 10.35 -16.78
N ALA A 245 22.06 9.29 -17.21
CA ALA A 245 21.29 8.40 -16.36
C ALA A 245 21.44 6.96 -16.86
N SER A 246 20.80 5.99 -16.19
CA SER A 246 20.70 4.63 -16.73
C SER A 246 20.06 4.66 -18.14
N TRP A 247 20.39 3.65 -18.96
CA TRP A 247 19.87 3.59 -20.33
C TRP A 247 18.34 3.60 -20.40
N SER A 248 17.67 2.84 -19.53
CA SER A 248 16.20 2.80 -19.45
C SER A 248 15.59 4.17 -19.12
N SER A 249 16.14 4.88 -18.13
CA SER A 249 15.69 6.23 -17.77
C SER A 249 15.92 7.23 -18.92
N LEU A 250 17.04 7.14 -19.64
CA LEU A 250 17.28 7.99 -20.81
C LEU A 250 16.25 7.75 -21.91
N VAL A 251 15.96 6.49 -22.26
CA VAL A 251 14.93 6.16 -23.26
C VAL A 251 13.56 6.72 -22.87
N GLN A 252 13.20 6.65 -21.58
CA GLN A 252 11.96 7.24 -21.08
C GLN A 252 11.94 8.76 -21.21
N ARG A 253 13.05 9.44 -20.88
CA ARG A 253 13.18 10.90 -21.06
C ARG A 253 13.10 11.29 -22.54
N PHE A 254 13.72 10.52 -23.44
CA PHE A 254 13.62 10.75 -24.89
C PHE A 254 12.16 10.64 -25.36
N GLY A 255 11.36 9.77 -24.75
CA GLY A 255 9.92 9.64 -24.97
C GLY A 255 9.10 10.90 -24.63
N ARG A 256 9.68 11.90 -23.96
CA ARG A 256 9.10 13.21 -23.65
C ARG A 256 9.59 14.34 -24.55
N CYS A 257 10.50 14.05 -25.48
CA CYS A 257 10.95 14.98 -26.51
C CYS A 257 10.35 14.55 -27.86
N ASN A 258 9.72 15.47 -28.59
CA ASN A 258 9.05 15.21 -29.87
C ASN A 258 8.18 13.95 -29.87
N ARG A 259 7.34 13.83 -28.83
CA ARG A 259 6.50 12.66 -28.57
C ARG A 259 5.42 12.51 -29.64
N ALA A 260 4.81 13.61 -30.10
CA ALA A 260 3.79 13.58 -31.15
C ALA A 260 4.40 13.51 -32.56
N GLY A 261 5.70 13.81 -32.70
CA GLY A 261 6.40 13.92 -33.99
C GLY A 261 6.04 15.18 -34.77
N GLU A 262 5.74 16.27 -34.07
CA GLU A 262 5.27 17.54 -34.66
C GLU A 262 6.40 18.56 -34.84
N TYR A 263 7.54 18.34 -34.21
CA TYR A 263 8.70 19.22 -34.35
C TYR A 263 9.68 18.67 -35.39
N GLU A 264 9.94 19.42 -36.45
CA GLU A 264 10.96 19.06 -37.45
C GLU A 264 12.39 19.12 -36.90
N ARG A 265 12.63 19.99 -35.90
CA ARG A 265 13.95 20.25 -35.30
C ARG A 265 13.92 20.11 -33.78
N ALA A 266 13.54 18.92 -33.32
CA ALA A 266 13.66 18.57 -31.92
C ALA A 266 15.09 18.16 -31.55
N GLU A 267 15.51 18.50 -30.34
CA GLU A 267 16.87 18.28 -29.88
C GLU A 267 16.89 17.73 -28.45
N VAL A 268 17.82 16.80 -28.22
CA VAL A 268 18.15 16.25 -26.91
C VAL A 268 19.59 16.59 -26.60
N ARG A 269 19.81 17.37 -25.54
CA ARG A 269 21.11 17.71 -24.99
C ARG A 269 21.39 16.88 -23.75
N TRP A 270 22.41 16.03 -23.79
CA TRP A 270 22.80 15.26 -22.62
C TRP A 270 24.01 15.90 -21.92
N ILE A 271 23.94 15.95 -20.60
CA ILE A 271 24.96 16.51 -19.71
C ILE A 271 25.69 15.35 -19.06
N ASP A 272 27.00 15.29 -19.24
CA ASP A 272 27.82 14.24 -18.65
C ASP A 272 27.89 14.39 -17.13
N VAL A 273 27.82 13.27 -16.41
CA VAL A 273 27.88 13.22 -14.95
C VAL A 273 29.06 12.33 -14.56
N PRO A 274 29.97 12.80 -13.70
CA PRO A 274 31.09 11.99 -13.25
C PRO A 274 30.61 10.89 -12.29
N ASP A 275 31.36 9.79 -12.25
CA ASP A 275 31.04 8.59 -11.44
C ASP A 275 30.85 8.93 -9.95
N GLU A 276 31.57 9.93 -9.44
CA GLU A 276 31.42 10.40 -8.05
C GLU A 276 30.07 11.05 -7.72
N LEU A 277 29.29 11.39 -8.75
CA LEU A 277 27.93 11.92 -8.66
C LEU A 277 26.90 10.96 -9.23
N ALA A 278 27.24 9.68 -9.43
CA ALA A 278 26.39 8.70 -10.11
C ALA A 278 25.01 8.53 -9.49
N ALA A 279 24.89 8.64 -8.15
CA ALA A 279 23.62 8.47 -7.45
C ALA A 279 22.52 9.41 -8.01
N PRO A 280 21.32 8.88 -8.30
CA PRO A 280 20.79 7.60 -7.79
C PRO A 280 21.15 6.35 -8.62
N TYR A 281 21.95 6.46 -9.67
CA TYR A 281 22.38 5.33 -10.50
C TYR A 281 23.76 4.81 -10.09
N THR A 282 24.11 3.63 -10.58
CA THR A 282 25.47 3.07 -10.44
C THR A 282 26.39 3.63 -11.52
N SER A 283 27.69 3.71 -11.22
CA SER A 283 28.70 4.13 -12.21
C SER A 283 28.72 3.21 -13.44
N GLU A 284 28.47 1.91 -13.25
CA GLU A 284 28.34 0.95 -14.34
C GLU A 284 27.18 1.30 -15.28
N ALA A 285 26.00 1.60 -14.74
CA ALA A 285 24.84 2.01 -15.53
C ALA A 285 25.10 3.31 -16.30
N LEU A 286 25.79 4.28 -15.69
CA LEU A 286 26.18 5.52 -16.36
C LEU A 286 27.21 5.28 -17.48
N ASN A 287 28.22 4.44 -17.24
CA ASN A 287 29.25 4.10 -18.24
C ASN A 287 28.64 3.36 -19.43
N HIS A 288 27.71 2.44 -19.19
CA HIS A 288 26.94 1.75 -20.24
C HIS A 288 26.14 2.74 -21.09
N ALA A 289 25.38 3.63 -20.44
CA ALA A 289 24.62 4.67 -21.11
C ALA A 289 25.52 5.63 -21.91
N ARG A 290 26.65 6.06 -21.35
CA ARG A 290 27.62 6.95 -22.00
C ARG A 290 28.17 6.31 -23.28
N THR A 291 28.47 5.02 -23.25
CA THR A 291 28.95 4.26 -24.41
C THR A 291 27.90 4.22 -25.52
N ARG A 292 26.63 3.98 -25.17
CA ARG A 292 25.52 3.99 -26.14
C ARG A 292 25.29 5.38 -26.73
N LEU A 293 25.24 6.43 -25.91
CA LEU A 293 25.04 7.80 -26.37
C LEU A 293 26.14 8.28 -27.32
N ALA A 294 27.40 7.90 -27.07
CA ALA A 294 28.54 8.28 -27.92
C ALA A 294 28.44 7.71 -29.34
N ALA A 295 27.70 6.61 -29.53
CA ALA A 295 27.51 5.98 -30.83
C ALA A 295 26.27 6.50 -31.60
N LEU A 296 25.49 7.41 -31.02
CA LEU A 296 24.20 7.84 -31.56
C LEU A 296 24.24 9.32 -31.98
N ALA A 297 23.62 9.61 -33.12
CA ALA A 297 23.32 10.97 -33.56
C ALA A 297 21.83 11.34 -33.39
N ASP A 298 20.97 10.33 -33.25
CA ASP A 298 19.53 10.45 -33.13
C ASP A 298 19.01 9.44 -32.09
N VAL A 299 18.03 9.86 -31.29
CA VAL A 299 17.38 9.05 -30.24
C VAL A 299 15.87 8.91 -30.46
N GLY A 300 15.42 9.03 -31.71
CA GLY A 300 14.06 8.74 -32.13
C GLY A 300 13.71 7.24 -32.01
N PRO A 301 12.41 6.88 -31.94
CA PRO A 301 12.00 5.49 -31.68
C PRO A 301 12.56 4.48 -32.69
N GLU A 302 12.61 4.83 -33.98
CA GLU A 302 13.17 3.96 -35.02
C GLU A 302 14.67 3.73 -34.83
N ALA A 303 15.45 4.79 -34.56
CA ALA A 303 16.88 4.68 -34.27
C ALA A 303 17.15 3.81 -33.04
N LEU A 304 16.35 3.97 -31.98
CA LEU A 304 16.48 3.17 -30.76
C LEU A 304 16.06 1.71 -30.96
N SER A 305 15.07 1.45 -31.82
CA SER A 305 14.57 0.08 -32.08
C SER A 305 15.59 -0.82 -32.78
N GLY A 306 16.57 -0.24 -33.48
CA GLY A 306 17.67 -0.97 -34.10
C GLY A 306 18.79 -1.38 -33.13
N LEU A 307 18.73 -0.95 -31.87
CA LEU A 307 19.74 -1.28 -30.88
C LEU A 307 19.54 -2.69 -30.31
N PRO A 308 20.64 -3.42 -30.01
CA PRO A 308 20.54 -4.71 -29.35
C PRO A 308 19.91 -4.57 -27.96
N ARG A 309 19.00 -5.50 -27.65
CA ARG A 309 18.41 -5.60 -26.31
C ARG A 309 19.48 -5.96 -25.30
N ASP A 310 19.35 -5.38 -24.11
CA ASP A 310 20.18 -5.77 -22.97
C ASP A 310 19.78 -7.18 -22.51
N VAL A 311 20.75 -7.94 -22.02
CA VAL A 311 20.52 -9.22 -21.32
C VAL A 311 20.67 -8.95 -19.83
N ALA A 312 19.71 -9.40 -19.03
CA ALA A 312 19.74 -9.23 -17.59
C ALA A 312 19.22 -10.47 -16.87
N ALA A 313 19.80 -10.75 -15.71
CA ALA A 313 19.22 -11.70 -14.76
C ALA A 313 18.13 -11.00 -13.92
N PRO A 314 17.18 -11.75 -13.34
CA PRO A 314 16.24 -11.18 -12.38
C PRO A 314 16.96 -10.49 -11.22
N THR A 315 16.54 -9.27 -10.89
CA THR A 315 17.11 -8.46 -9.80
C THR A 315 16.85 -9.14 -8.45
N PRO A 316 17.89 -9.43 -7.64
CA PRO A 316 17.72 -9.96 -6.29
C PRO A 316 17.33 -8.86 -5.28
N PRO A 317 16.68 -9.22 -4.16
CA PRO A 317 16.27 -10.57 -3.80
C PRO A 317 14.99 -11.02 -4.51
N ALA A 318 14.96 -12.27 -4.99
CA ALA A 318 13.72 -12.89 -5.48
C ALA A 318 12.91 -13.48 -4.31
N LEU A 319 11.61 -13.19 -4.27
CA LEU A 319 10.66 -13.71 -3.27
C LEU A 319 10.59 -15.24 -3.30
N ARG A 320 11.06 -15.94 -2.26
CA ARG A 320 10.98 -17.40 -2.23
C ARG A 320 9.61 -17.84 -1.70
N ARG A 321 9.22 -19.08 -2.00
CA ARG A 321 8.01 -19.70 -1.42
C ARG A 321 7.98 -19.56 0.11
N ARG A 322 9.12 -19.78 0.77
CA ARG A 322 9.24 -19.62 2.23
C ARG A 322 8.92 -18.19 2.68
N ASP A 323 9.47 -17.18 2.01
CA ASP A 323 9.21 -15.78 2.34
C ASP A 323 7.70 -15.48 2.26
N LEU A 324 7.02 -15.90 1.18
CA LEU A 324 5.57 -15.72 1.03
C LEU A 324 4.77 -16.43 2.14
N LEU A 325 5.15 -17.66 2.51
CA LEU A 325 4.43 -18.42 3.54
C LEU A 325 4.64 -17.86 4.95
N GLU A 326 5.78 -17.20 5.23
CA GLU A 326 6.03 -16.51 6.49
C GLU A 326 5.18 -15.22 6.60
N LEU A 327 4.90 -14.55 5.48
CA LEU A 327 4.03 -13.37 5.44
C LEU A 327 2.54 -13.68 5.72
N PHE A 328 2.16 -14.96 5.70
CA PHE A 328 0.81 -15.40 6.05
C PHE A 328 0.43 -15.01 7.48
N ASP A 329 1.36 -15.05 8.44
CA ASP A 329 1.09 -14.49 9.77
C ASP A 329 1.19 -12.97 9.72
N THR A 330 0.15 -12.27 10.16
CA THR A 330 0.07 -10.80 10.20
C THR A 330 0.28 -10.24 11.60
N GLN A 331 0.54 -11.10 12.59
CA GLN A 331 0.91 -10.67 13.92
C GLN A 331 2.33 -10.07 13.93
N PRO A 332 2.58 -9.06 14.77
CA PRO A 332 3.92 -8.51 14.95
C PRO A 332 4.82 -9.52 15.68
N ASP A 333 6.14 -9.33 15.55
CA ASP A 333 7.11 -10.10 16.30
C ASP A 333 7.07 -9.77 17.82
N LEU A 334 7.90 -10.45 18.61
CA LEU A 334 7.94 -10.24 20.07
C LEU A 334 8.40 -8.83 20.48
N ALA A 335 8.99 -8.06 19.56
CA ALA A 335 9.40 -6.68 19.76
C ALA A 335 8.39 -5.67 19.18
N GLY A 336 7.25 -6.13 18.67
CA GLY A 336 6.21 -5.29 18.08
C GLY A 336 6.48 -4.88 16.63
N HIS A 337 7.49 -5.46 15.97
CA HIS A 337 7.84 -5.13 14.59
C HIS A 337 7.18 -6.07 13.58
N ASP A 338 6.83 -5.53 12.41
CA ASP A 338 6.33 -6.32 11.30
C ASP A 338 7.48 -6.84 10.43
N LEU A 339 7.27 -8.00 9.79
CA LEU A 339 8.21 -8.51 8.78
C LEU A 339 8.39 -7.51 7.63
N ASP A 340 9.65 -7.15 7.38
CA ASP A 340 10.01 -6.18 6.34
C ASP A 340 9.92 -6.81 4.94
N ILE A 341 9.04 -6.23 4.11
CA ILE A 341 8.84 -6.59 2.70
C ILE A 341 9.48 -5.58 1.73
N ALA A 342 10.09 -4.50 2.21
CA ALA A 342 10.61 -3.43 1.36
C ALA A 342 11.57 -3.96 0.29
N ARG A 343 12.41 -4.92 0.67
CA ARG A 343 13.35 -5.62 -0.23
C ARG A 343 12.70 -6.34 -1.42
N PHE A 344 11.39 -6.60 -1.38
CA PHE A 344 10.63 -7.25 -2.46
C PHE A 344 9.75 -6.26 -3.23
N VAL A 345 9.59 -5.04 -2.74
CA VAL A 345 8.76 -4.00 -3.39
C VAL A 345 9.63 -2.98 -4.12
N ARG A 346 10.80 -2.67 -3.56
CA ARG A 346 11.74 -1.68 -4.10
C ARG A 346 13.18 -2.13 -3.93
N ASP A 347 14.04 -1.59 -4.78
CA ASP A 347 15.47 -1.68 -4.58
C ASP A 347 15.83 -1.02 -3.24
N SER A 348 16.73 -1.66 -2.48
CA SER A 348 17.10 -1.30 -1.09
C SER A 348 17.65 0.11 -0.91
N ASP A 349 17.84 0.85 -1.99
CA ASP A 349 18.39 2.20 -1.99
C ASP A 349 17.31 3.29 -1.83
N ASP A 350 16.01 2.95 -2.01
CA ASP A 350 14.91 3.90 -1.78
C ASP A 350 14.49 3.92 -0.30
N VAL A 351 15.40 4.46 0.51
CA VAL A 351 15.35 4.55 1.97
C VAL A 351 14.39 5.63 2.46
N ASP A 352 13.19 5.75 1.92
CA ASP A 352 12.27 6.85 2.26
C ASP A 352 11.39 6.55 3.49
N VAL A 353 11.11 7.58 4.29
CA VAL A 353 10.00 7.62 5.26
C VAL A 353 8.92 8.59 4.79
N GLN A 354 7.73 8.51 5.40
CA GLN A 354 6.64 9.47 5.20
C GLN A 354 6.55 10.41 6.40
N LEU A 355 6.51 11.73 6.15
CA LEU A 355 6.44 12.76 7.18
C LEU A 355 5.13 13.54 7.09
N ALA A 356 4.48 13.73 8.24
CA ALA A 356 3.44 14.74 8.47
C ALA A 356 3.97 15.85 9.37
N PHE A 357 3.34 17.03 9.31
CA PHE A 357 3.65 18.18 10.16
C PHE A 357 2.37 18.69 10.81
N ARG A 358 2.33 18.75 12.15
CA ARG A 358 1.17 19.24 12.92
C ARG A 358 1.62 20.07 14.12
N MET A 359 0.70 20.84 14.68
CA MET A 359 0.87 21.48 15.98
C MET A 359 -0.06 20.84 17.04
N TRP A 360 0.42 20.70 18.26
CA TRP A 360 -0.36 20.21 19.40
C TRP A 360 0.11 20.84 20.72
N PRO A 361 -0.71 20.84 21.77
CA PRO A 361 -0.29 21.36 23.08
C PRO A 361 0.94 20.62 23.61
N GLY A 362 1.99 21.35 23.97
CA GLY A 362 3.25 20.79 24.50
C GLY A 362 4.25 20.30 23.44
N ASP A 363 3.98 20.52 22.15
CA ASP A 363 4.87 20.14 21.06
C ASP A 363 6.26 20.79 21.16
N HIS A 364 6.33 22.04 21.64
CA HIS A 364 7.58 22.78 21.91
C HIS A 364 8.43 22.18 23.03
N ASP A 365 7.82 21.43 23.95
CA ASP A 365 8.49 20.78 25.09
C ASP A 365 8.89 19.33 24.77
N GLY A 366 8.67 18.87 23.53
CA GLY A 366 8.93 17.50 23.11
C GLY A 366 7.90 16.48 23.62
N ALA A 367 6.74 16.93 24.10
CA ALA A 367 5.67 16.04 24.54
C ALA A 367 5.07 15.27 23.34
N PRO A 368 4.74 13.98 23.51
CA PRO A 368 4.06 13.22 22.46
C PRO A 368 2.66 13.79 22.17
N PRO A 369 2.16 13.64 20.94
CA PRO A 369 0.80 14.01 20.61
C PRO A 369 -0.23 13.27 21.49
N PRO A 370 -1.38 13.90 21.82
CA PRO A 370 -2.46 13.24 22.55
C PRO A 370 -2.92 11.94 21.89
N ALA A 371 -3.29 10.92 22.68
CA ALA A 371 -3.72 9.61 22.17
C ALA A 371 -5.05 9.69 21.36
N ASP A 372 -5.85 10.73 21.59
CA ASP A 372 -7.08 11.03 20.84
C ASP A 372 -6.84 11.93 19.62
N SER A 373 -5.58 12.21 19.27
CA SER A 373 -5.23 12.92 18.05
C SER A 373 -5.75 12.17 16.82
N PRO A 374 -6.30 12.86 15.79
CA PRO A 374 -6.72 12.21 14.55
C PRO A 374 -5.57 11.42 13.91
N ALA A 375 -5.90 10.33 13.20
CA ALA A 375 -4.93 9.60 12.38
C ALA A 375 -4.25 10.53 11.36
N LEU A 376 -3.01 10.19 10.94
CA LEU A 376 -2.34 10.92 9.86
C LEU A 376 -3.06 10.64 8.54
N HIS A 377 -3.43 11.71 7.84
CA HIS A 377 -4.10 11.58 6.55
C HIS A 377 -3.08 11.60 5.41
N GLU A 378 -3.30 10.82 4.36
CA GLU A 378 -2.38 10.71 3.20
C GLU A 378 -2.04 12.07 2.54
N ARG A 379 -2.99 13.01 2.56
CA ARG A 379 -2.84 14.38 2.06
C ARG A 379 -1.78 15.20 2.80
N GLU A 380 -1.45 14.82 4.04
CA GLU A 380 -0.45 15.48 4.86
C GLU A 380 0.97 14.97 4.58
N LEU A 381 1.09 13.79 3.96
CA LEU A 381 2.33 13.02 3.91
C LEU A 381 3.25 13.46 2.77
N VAL A 382 4.52 13.68 3.10
CA VAL A 382 5.62 13.85 2.14
C VAL A 382 6.66 12.75 2.31
N ARG A 383 7.19 12.22 1.21
CA ARG A 383 8.28 11.24 1.24
C ARG A 383 9.63 11.92 1.43
N VAL A 384 10.44 11.44 2.36
CA VAL A 384 11.77 11.97 2.69
C VAL A 384 12.78 10.84 2.87
N GLY A 385 13.97 10.96 2.28
CA GLY A 385 15.03 9.96 2.47
C GLY A 385 15.47 9.91 3.93
N VAL A 386 15.56 8.72 4.51
CA VAL A 386 15.92 8.43 5.91
C VAL A 386 17.22 9.13 6.29
N VAL A 387 18.24 9.10 5.43
CA VAL A 387 19.52 9.78 5.69
C VAL A 387 19.31 11.30 5.76
N ALA A 388 18.59 11.88 4.80
CA ALA A 388 18.28 13.31 4.77
C ALA A 388 17.46 13.74 6.00
N LEU A 389 16.49 12.91 6.43
CA LEU A 389 15.74 13.15 7.66
C LEU A 389 16.65 13.08 8.90
N ARG A 390 17.48 12.04 9.03
CA ARG A 390 18.38 11.90 10.18
C ARG A 390 19.33 13.09 10.30
N ASP A 391 19.86 13.56 9.18
CA ASP A 391 20.74 14.74 9.16
C ASP A 391 19.97 16.02 9.45
N PHE A 392 18.73 16.15 8.96
CA PHE A 392 17.84 17.26 9.28
C PHE A 392 17.50 17.31 10.78
N LEU A 393 17.10 16.19 11.39
CA LEU A 393 16.75 16.13 12.82
C LEU A 393 17.94 16.55 13.69
N LYS A 394 19.17 16.14 13.32
CA LYS A 394 20.40 16.61 13.98
C LYS A 394 20.59 18.12 13.82
N LYS A 395 20.41 18.66 12.61
CA LYS A 395 20.52 20.10 12.31
C LYS A 395 19.46 20.92 13.05
N ALA A 396 18.26 20.38 13.21
CA ALA A 396 17.12 21.01 13.87
C ALA A 396 17.11 20.78 15.40
N GLY A 397 18.28 20.73 16.03
CA GLY A 397 18.39 20.66 17.50
C GLY A 397 17.99 19.31 18.11
N ARG A 398 18.09 18.20 17.36
CA ARG A 398 17.58 16.86 17.75
C ARG A 398 16.07 16.85 17.98
N ALA A 399 15.33 17.48 17.07
CA ALA A 399 13.88 17.50 17.08
C ALA A 399 13.29 16.08 17.23
N ALA A 400 12.21 15.96 17.99
CA ALA A 400 11.48 14.72 18.18
C ALA A 400 10.63 14.38 16.95
N ALA A 401 10.66 13.12 16.54
CA ALA A 401 9.75 12.54 15.55
C ALA A 401 8.90 11.47 16.25
N PHE A 402 7.59 11.41 15.97
CA PHE A 402 6.66 10.52 16.67
C PHE A 402 6.03 9.49 15.73
N ARG A 403 5.85 8.26 16.22
CA ARG A 403 5.21 7.14 15.53
C ARG A 403 4.01 6.66 16.32
N TRP A 404 2.90 6.36 15.63
CA TRP A 404 1.73 5.74 16.26
C TRP A 404 1.95 4.24 16.48
N SER A 405 1.56 3.74 17.66
CA SER A 405 1.51 2.32 18.01
C SER A 405 0.06 1.87 18.17
N SER A 406 -0.35 0.89 17.36
CA SER A 406 -1.70 0.33 17.38
C SER A 406 -1.95 -0.62 18.56
N GLU A 407 -0.89 -1.20 19.14
CA GLU A 407 -1.00 -2.21 20.21
C GLU A 407 -1.49 -1.62 21.54
N ASP A 408 -1.02 -0.42 21.86
CA ASP A 408 -1.35 0.31 23.08
C ASP A 408 -2.15 1.60 22.82
N GLY A 409 -2.29 1.99 21.54
CA GLY A 409 -3.09 3.16 21.13
C GLY A 409 -2.44 4.47 21.54
N ALA A 410 -1.13 4.61 21.35
CA ALA A 410 -0.37 5.78 21.79
C ALA A 410 0.71 6.21 20.77
N TRP A 411 1.13 7.48 20.87
CA TRP A 411 2.27 8.03 20.13
C TRP A 411 3.57 7.80 20.90
N HIS A 412 4.57 7.27 20.22
CA HIS A 412 5.90 7.00 20.76
C HIS A 412 6.96 7.83 20.05
N LEU A 413 7.98 8.25 20.79
CA LEU A 413 9.16 8.89 20.23
C LEU A 413 9.94 7.89 19.36
N GLU A 414 10.32 8.29 18.15
CA GLU A 414 11.11 7.49 17.23
C GLU A 414 12.52 8.06 17.10
N GLU A 415 13.50 7.40 17.72
CA GLU A 415 14.90 7.81 17.68
C GLU A 415 15.63 7.31 16.43
N ARG A 416 15.13 6.24 15.79
CA ARG A 416 15.81 5.59 14.66
C ARG A 416 14.84 5.38 13.50
N PRO A 417 14.50 6.44 12.75
CA PRO A 417 13.72 6.32 11.53
C PRO A 417 14.29 5.27 10.58
N VAL A 418 13.47 4.32 10.15
CA VAL A 418 13.80 3.31 9.12
C VAL A 418 12.86 3.46 7.92
N PRO A 419 13.24 2.98 6.73
CA PRO A 419 12.40 3.08 5.53
C PRO A 419 10.97 2.55 5.75
N GLY A 420 9.99 3.16 5.11
CA GLY A 420 8.57 2.78 5.20
C GLY A 420 7.82 3.33 6.42
N MET A 421 8.51 3.84 7.44
CA MET A 421 7.85 4.46 8.60
C MET A 421 7.04 5.69 8.21
N THR A 422 5.91 5.88 8.89
CA THR A 422 5.16 7.14 8.88
C THR A 422 5.39 7.85 10.21
N LEU A 423 5.91 9.08 10.14
CA LEU A 423 6.33 9.86 11.29
C LEU A 423 5.63 11.22 11.30
N LEU A 424 5.37 11.71 12.51
CA LEU A 424 4.85 13.04 12.77
C LEU A 424 5.94 13.93 13.34
N LEU A 425 6.18 15.09 12.72
CA LEU A 425 7.04 16.14 13.24
C LEU A 425 6.22 17.35 13.72
N PRO A 426 6.68 18.07 14.75
CA PRO A 426 6.09 19.36 15.11
C PRO A 426 6.25 20.39 13.98
N LEU A 427 5.20 21.16 13.71
CA LEU A 427 5.15 22.13 12.61
C LEU A 427 6.27 23.18 12.70
N HIS A 428 6.63 23.59 13.92
CA HIS A 428 7.63 24.62 14.19
C HIS A 428 9.07 24.20 13.82
N VAL A 429 9.34 22.90 13.68
CA VAL A 429 10.66 22.33 13.32
C VAL A 429 11.04 22.68 11.87
N GLY A 430 10.06 22.80 10.98
CA GLY A 430 10.27 23.18 9.58
C GLY A 430 10.81 22.06 8.68
N GLY A 431 11.57 22.42 7.65
CA GLY A 431 12.17 21.48 6.68
C GLY A 431 11.42 21.37 5.35
N TYR A 432 10.30 22.06 5.19
CA TYR A 432 9.42 21.96 4.03
C TYR A 432 8.95 23.33 3.58
N ASP A 433 8.90 23.57 2.27
CA ASP A 433 8.42 24.78 1.61
C ASP A 433 7.32 24.43 0.59
N PRO A 434 6.15 25.07 0.57
CA PRO A 434 5.10 24.73 -0.41
C PRO A 434 5.49 24.93 -1.89
N ALA A 435 6.44 25.82 -2.19
CA ALA A 435 6.93 26.07 -3.55
C ALA A 435 8.08 25.14 -3.97
N LEU A 436 8.87 24.62 -3.02
CA LEU A 436 10.05 23.76 -3.29
C LEU A 436 9.89 22.32 -2.80
N GLY A 437 8.89 22.01 -1.98
CA GLY A 437 8.69 20.72 -1.33
C GLY A 437 9.60 20.54 -0.11
N TRP A 438 10.01 19.30 0.17
CA TRP A 438 11.00 19.03 1.21
C TRP A 438 12.36 19.61 0.83
N THR A 439 12.89 20.49 1.68
CA THR A 439 14.19 21.14 1.51
C THR A 439 15.21 20.71 2.56
N GLY A 440 14.75 20.21 3.72
CA GLY A 440 15.62 19.97 4.88
C GLY A 440 16.20 21.27 5.47
N ASP A 441 15.58 22.41 5.18
CA ASP A 441 15.94 23.69 5.79
C ASP A 441 15.02 24.02 6.98
N PRO A 442 15.55 24.11 8.21
CA PRO A 442 14.78 24.52 9.38
C PRO A 442 14.27 25.97 9.32
N ALA A 443 14.53 26.75 8.27
CA ALA A 443 13.88 28.05 8.03
C ALA A 443 12.57 27.91 7.23
N HIS A 444 12.40 26.85 6.43
CA HIS A 444 11.19 26.64 5.64
C HIS A 444 10.10 25.99 6.50
N ARG A 445 8.85 26.46 6.37
CA ARG A 445 7.72 26.00 7.18
C ARG A 445 6.61 25.42 6.31
N ALA A 446 6.14 24.24 6.69
CA ALA A 446 4.92 23.66 6.14
C ALA A 446 3.68 24.41 6.67
N ASN A 447 2.57 24.31 5.94
CA ASN A 447 1.24 24.62 6.47
C ASN A 447 0.67 23.41 7.19
N ASP A 448 -0.10 23.62 8.26
CA ASP A 448 -0.88 22.55 8.89
C ASP A 448 -2.04 22.15 7.96
N LEU A 449 -2.06 20.87 7.55
CA LEU A 449 -3.07 20.32 6.62
C LEU A 449 -4.00 19.32 7.30
N ARG A 450 -4.11 19.37 8.63
CA ARG A 450 -5.06 18.51 9.36
C ARG A 450 -6.49 18.69 8.83
N PRO A 451 -7.23 17.60 8.55
CA PRO A 451 -8.64 17.71 8.18
C PRO A 451 -9.47 18.34 9.32
N SER A 452 -10.42 19.20 8.96
CA SER A 452 -11.28 19.98 9.88
C SER A 452 -12.33 19.14 10.62
N SER A 453 -12.64 17.94 10.12
CA SER A 453 -13.52 16.97 10.76
C SER A 453 -12.79 15.64 10.83
N GLY A 454 -12.44 15.21 12.04
CA GLY A 454 -11.86 13.90 12.27
C GLY A 454 -12.91 12.84 11.93
N GLN A 455 -12.76 12.18 10.79
CA GLN A 455 -13.12 10.78 10.75
C GLN A 455 -12.00 10.04 11.50
N PRO A 456 -12.27 9.43 12.66
CA PRO A 456 -11.35 8.45 13.20
C PRO A 456 -11.35 7.26 12.24
N GLU A 457 -10.39 7.19 11.33
CA GLU A 457 -10.10 5.94 10.63
C GLU A 457 -9.39 4.97 11.58
N ASP A 458 -9.95 3.77 11.67
CA ASP A 458 -9.35 2.48 12.09
C ASP A 458 -8.27 2.53 13.19
N HIS A 459 -8.53 3.24 14.28
CA HIS A 459 -7.83 3.00 15.53
C HIS A 459 -8.51 1.86 16.31
N ASP A 460 -8.11 0.63 15.98
CA ASP A 460 -7.97 -0.64 16.71
C ASP A 460 -8.85 -1.02 17.93
N ALA A 461 -9.49 -0.09 18.63
CA ALA A 461 -10.23 -0.33 19.87
C ALA A 461 -11.75 -0.48 19.68
N ALA A 462 -12.33 0.07 18.62
CA ALA A 462 -13.74 -0.11 18.30
C ALA A 462 -13.85 -0.92 17.02
N ASP A 463 -14.43 -2.10 17.12
CA ASP A 463 -15.03 -2.74 15.97
C ASP A 463 -16.09 -1.75 15.43
N ARG A 464 -15.74 -0.98 14.39
CA ARG A 464 -16.60 0.08 13.78
C ARG A 464 -18.00 -0.45 13.45
N TRP A 465 -18.11 -1.77 13.36
CA TRP A 465 -19.29 -2.54 13.02
C TRP A 465 -20.03 -3.13 14.22
N THR A 466 -19.58 -3.01 15.47
CA THR A 466 -20.31 -3.53 16.65
C THR A 466 -21.31 -2.50 17.22
N ALA A 467 -21.11 -1.22 16.91
CA ALA A 467 -21.82 -0.07 17.46
C ALA A 467 -22.25 0.88 16.32
N GLY A 468 -23.32 1.65 16.50
CA GLY A 468 -23.82 2.61 15.49
C GLY A 468 -24.80 2.03 14.47
N CYS A 469 -25.48 0.94 14.80
CA CYS A 469 -26.67 0.50 14.06
C CYS A 469 -27.88 1.41 14.36
N ARG A 470 -28.96 1.32 13.59
CA ARG A 470 -30.23 2.01 13.86
C ARG A 470 -30.86 1.53 15.17
N ASP A 471 -30.74 0.24 15.45
CA ASP A 471 -31.31 -0.45 16.61
C ASP A 471 -30.38 -1.59 17.09
N TYR A 472 -30.72 -2.19 18.23
CA TYR A 472 -30.09 -3.44 18.67
C TYR A 472 -30.46 -4.60 17.74
N VAL A 473 -29.46 -5.35 17.28
CA VAL A 473 -29.64 -6.46 16.33
C VAL A 473 -29.44 -7.78 17.05
N LEU A 474 -30.44 -8.67 16.97
CA LEU A 474 -30.36 -10.04 17.52
C LEU A 474 -29.25 -10.83 16.84
N LEU A 475 -28.57 -11.69 17.62
CA LEU A 475 -27.54 -12.58 17.08
C LEU A 475 -28.06 -13.47 15.94
N SER A 476 -29.24 -14.08 16.12
CA SER A 476 -29.87 -14.94 15.11
C SER A 476 -30.21 -14.18 13.83
N ARG A 477 -30.63 -12.91 13.95
CA ARG A 477 -30.91 -12.06 12.79
C ARG A 477 -29.63 -11.71 12.04
N HIS A 478 -28.60 -11.25 12.74
CA HIS A 478 -27.31 -10.92 12.11
C HIS A 478 -26.70 -12.16 11.44
N ALA A 479 -26.67 -13.31 12.11
CA ALA A 479 -26.16 -14.55 11.54
C ALA A 479 -26.93 -14.97 10.27
N GLN A 480 -28.24 -14.74 10.22
CA GLN A 480 -29.05 -14.96 9.01
C GLN A 480 -28.71 -13.95 7.90
N ASP A 481 -28.56 -12.66 8.22
CA ASP A 481 -28.15 -11.62 7.26
C ASP A 481 -26.79 -11.95 6.62
N VAL A 482 -25.80 -12.35 7.44
CA VAL A 482 -24.47 -12.75 6.96
C VAL A 482 -24.54 -14.00 6.08
N ALA A 483 -25.35 -15.00 6.45
CA ALA A 483 -25.54 -16.18 5.61
C ALA A 483 -26.20 -15.86 4.26
N GLU A 484 -27.16 -14.92 4.23
CA GLU A 484 -27.78 -14.45 2.99
C GLU A 484 -26.79 -13.70 2.09
N GLU A 485 -25.96 -12.81 2.65
CA GLU A 485 -24.89 -12.13 1.91
C GLU A 485 -23.88 -13.12 1.34
N LEU A 486 -23.53 -14.17 2.10
CA LEU A 486 -22.61 -15.19 1.60
C LEU A 486 -23.21 -16.02 0.46
N ARG A 487 -24.51 -16.30 0.48
CA ARG A 487 -25.20 -16.97 -0.65
C ARG A 487 -25.20 -16.08 -1.89
N ALA A 488 -25.42 -14.78 -1.73
CA ALA A 488 -25.32 -13.84 -2.85
C ALA A 488 -23.90 -13.82 -3.46
N LEU A 489 -22.86 -13.89 -2.62
CA LEU A 489 -21.48 -14.06 -3.09
C LEU A 489 -21.27 -15.41 -3.79
N ALA A 490 -21.86 -16.49 -3.27
CA ALA A 490 -21.79 -17.82 -3.89
C ALA A 490 -22.42 -17.84 -5.29
N ASP A 491 -23.58 -17.21 -5.44
CA ASP A 491 -24.27 -17.08 -6.72
C ASP A 491 -23.46 -16.25 -7.73
N ALA A 492 -22.75 -15.22 -7.26
CA ALA A 492 -21.95 -14.34 -8.11
C ALA A 492 -20.63 -14.98 -8.58
N PHE A 493 -19.88 -15.62 -7.68
CA PHE A 493 -18.59 -16.25 -8.01
C PHE A 493 -18.75 -17.64 -8.66
N GLY A 494 -19.81 -18.37 -8.30
CA GLY A 494 -20.00 -19.75 -8.73
C GLY A 494 -18.84 -20.67 -8.34
N GLY A 495 -18.53 -21.65 -9.18
CA GLY A 495 -17.36 -22.52 -9.03
C GLY A 495 -17.44 -23.56 -7.90
N GLU A 496 -16.45 -24.47 -7.89
CA GLU A 496 -16.32 -25.52 -6.87
C GLU A 496 -15.57 -25.01 -5.63
N HIS A 497 -16.28 -24.20 -4.83
CA HIS A 497 -15.81 -23.76 -3.50
C HIS A 497 -16.59 -24.46 -2.39
N PRO A 498 -16.06 -24.53 -1.14
CA PRO A 498 -16.74 -25.19 -0.04
C PRO A 498 -17.87 -24.32 0.55
N TRP A 499 -18.82 -23.90 -0.30
CA TRP A 499 -19.89 -22.94 0.04
C TRP A 499 -20.72 -23.35 1.25
N GLU A 500 -21.03 -24.64 1.42
CA GLU A 500 -21.76 -25.14 2.60
C GLU A 500 -20.96 -24.94 3.90
N LEU A 501 -19.64 -25.15 3.86
CA LEU A 501 -18.75 -24.92 5.00
C LEU A 501 -18.59 -23.44 5.27
N LEU A 502 -18.46 -22.61 4.21
CA LEU A 502 -18.41 -21.16 4.34
C LEU A 502 -19.69 -20.63 5.00
N GLU A 503 -20.87 -21.10 4.59
CA GLU A 503 -22.15 -20.69 5.19
C GLU A 503 -22.23 -21.11 6.66
N ARG A 504 -21.76 -22.32 6.99
CA ARG A 504 -21.66 -22.75 8.38
C ARG A 504 -20.73 -21.83 9.17
N ALA A 505 -19.51 -21.58 8.71
CA ALA A 505 -18.59 -20.68 9.39
C ALA A 505 -19.18 -19.27 9.57
N ALA A 506 -19.87 -18.74 8.56
CA ALA A 506 -20.57 -17.47 8.61
C ALA A 506 -21.65 -17.42 9.69
N ARG A 507 -22.45 -18.48 9.88
CA ARG A 507 -23.45 -18.53 10.96
C ARG A 507 -22.82 -18.56 12.35
N TRP A 508 -21.66 -19.20 12.47
CA TRP A 508 -20.97 -19.41 13.74
C TRP A 508 -19.99 -18.31 14.14
N HIS A 509 -19.58 -17.43 13.21
CA HIS A 509 -18.49 -16.46 13.42
C HIS A 509 -18.68 -15.59 14.66
N ASP A 510 -19.93 -15.24 14.95
CA ASP A 510 -20.34 -14.30 16.00
C ASP A 510 -20.88 -14.98 17.27
N LEU A 511 -20.90 -16.31 17.36
CA LEU A 511 -21.44 -17.03 18.51
C LEU A 511 -20.84 -16.55 19.84
N GLY A 512 -19.54 -16.25 19.88
CA GLY A 512 -18.82 -15.73 21.04
C GLY A 512 -19.35 -14.40 21.57
N LYS A 513 -20.21 -13.68 20.83
CA LYS A 513 -20.90 -12.49 21.33
C LYS A 513 -21.90 -12.82 22.43
N VAL A 514 -22.38 -14.07 22.55
CA VAL A 514 -23.22 -14.49 23.68
C VAL A 514 -22.46 -14.55 25.00
N HIS A 515 -21.13 -14.46 24.95
CA HIS A 515 -20.31 -14.46 26.15
C HIS A 515 -20.75 -13.33 27.11
N PRO A 516 -20.92 -13.60 28.42
CA PRO A 516 -21.45 -12.62 29.36
C PRO A 516 -20.68 -11.30 29.38
N ALA A 517 -19.35 -11.34 29.24
CA ALA A 517 -18.52 -10.12 29.16
C ALA A 517 -18.87 -9.24 27.94
N PHE A 518 -19.20 -9.83 26.80
CA PHE A 518 -19.57 -9.10 25.58
C PHE A 518 -20.99 -8.52 25.69
N GLN A 519 -21.95 -9.30 26.19
CA GLN A 519 -23.31 -8.81 26.40
C GLN A 519 -23.35 -7.67 27.43
N ARG A 520 -22.59 -7.77 28.55
CA ARG A 520 -22.44 -6.67 29.50
C ARG A 520 -21.90 -5.41 28.84
N MET A 521 -20.89 -5.55 27.98
CA MET A 521 -20.34 -4.42 27.21
C MET A 521 -21.40 -3.76 26.32
N LEU A 522 -22.18 -4.54 25.57
CA LEU A 522 -23.24 -4.00 24.70
C LEU A 522 -24.36 -3.30 25.46
N LEU A 523 -24.68 -3.77 26.67
CA LEU A 523 -25.80 -3.30 27.48
C LEU A 523 -25.41 -2.24 28.52
N ALA A 524 -24.10 -1.97 28.70
CA ALA A 524 -23.59 -1.13 29.80
C ALA A 524 -24.14 0.30 29.82
N ASN A 525 -24.49 0.86 28.66
CA ASN A 525 -25.00 2.22 28.53
C ASN A 525 -26.53 2.31 28.61
N LEU A 526 -27.24 1.17 28.73
CA LEU A 526 -28.69 1.17 28.80
C LEU A 526 -29.19 1.56 30.20
N PRO A 527 -30.31 2.31 30.29
CA PRO A 527 -30.96 2.58 31.57
C PRO A 527 -31.34 1.30 32.32
N ALA A 528 -31.39 1.40 33.65
CA ALA A 528 -31.91 0.31 34.48
C ALA A 528 -33.40 0.07 34.15
N GLY A 529 -33.77 -1.19 33.90
CA GLY A 529 -35.13 -1.58 33.55
C GLY A 529 -35.47 -1.54 32.05
N ASP A 530 -34.51 -1.21 31.19
CA ASP A 530 -34.69 -1.31 29.73
C ASP A 530 -34.98 -2.76 29.31
N LEU A 531 -36.03 -2.99 28.52
CA LEU A 531 -36.44 -4.33 28.07
C LEU A 531 -35.35 -5.06 27.27
N ARG A 532 -34.42 -4.31 26.66
CA ARG A 532 -33.30 -4.87 25.90
C ARG A 532 -32.33 -5.67 26.78
N HIS A 533 -32.32 -5.48 28.11
CA HIS A 533 -31.56 -6.34 29.02
C HIS A 533 -32.02 -7.81 28.98
N ALA A 534 -33.29 -8.07 28.62
CA ALA A 534 -33.87 -9.42 28.53
C ALA A 534 -34.15 -9.89 27.09
N GLY A 535 -33.97 -9.02 26.09
CA GLY A 535 -34.32 -9.32 24.69
C GLY A 535 -33.22 -9.99 23.86
N GLY A 536 -32.02 -10.18 24.41
CA GLY A 536 -30.86 -10.74 23.69
C GLY A 536 -30.89 -12.27 23.51
N PRO A 537 -29.77 -12.87 23.04
CA PRO A 537 -28.45 -12.25 22.88
C PRO A 537 -28.36 -11.32 21.67
N TRP A 538 -27.64 -10.20 21.85
CA TRP A 538 -27.45 -9.17 20.84
C TRP A 538 -26.11 -9.33 20.13
N ALA A 539 -26.08 -9.15 18.81
CA ALA A 539 -24.84 -9.05 18.04
C ALA A 539 -24.30 -7.62 17.97
N LYS A 540 -25.20 -6.62 17.95
CA LYS A 540 -24.89 -5.21 17.67
C LYS A 540 -25.76 -4.27 18.51
N SER A 541 -25.34 -3.01 18.70
CA SER A 541 -26.12 -1.98 19.41
C SER A 541 -26.27 -0.67 18.64
N ASP A 542 -27.26 0.13 19.06
CA ASP A 542 -27.57 1.47 18.56
C ASP A 542 -26.62 2.58 19.06
N GLN A 543 -25.70 2.23 19.95
CA GLN A 543 -24.85 3.18 20.63
C GLN A 543 -23.76 3.69 19.69
N PRO A 544 -23.56 5.02 19.51
CA PRO A 544 -22.57 5.56 18.58
C PRO A 544 -21.12 5.34 19.02
N ARG A 545 -20.88 5.08 20.32
CA ARG A 545 -19.60 4.62 20.87
C ARG A 545 -19.90 3.48 21.85
N GLY A 546 -19.36 2.29 21.57
CA GLY A 546 -19.49 1.13 22.46
C GLY A 546 -18.87 1.40 23.83
N ALA A 547 -19.43 0.79 24.88
CA ALA A 547 -18.76 0.76 26.18
C ALA A 547 -17.47 -0.07 26.08
N ARG A 548 -16.52 0.17 26.98
CA ARG A 548 -15.32 -0.68 27.05
C ARG A 548 -15.68 -2.01 27.71
N CYS A 549 -15.28 -3.12 27.10
CA CYS A 549 -15.36 -4.42 27.74
C CYS A 549 -14.53 -4.42 29.04
N GLU A 550 -15.12 -4.93 30.12
CA GLU A 550 -14.42 -5.10 31.41
C GLU A 550 -13.18 -5.99 31.26
N ARG A 551 -13.22 -6.93 30.29
CA ARG A 551 -12.11 -7.80 29.95
C ARG A 551 -11.26 -7.13 28.88
N ARG A 552 -10.11 -6.60 29.31
CA ARG A 552 -9.12 -6.01 28.40
C ARG A 552 -8.69 -7.03 27.34
N GLY A 553 -8.84 -6.65 26.08
CA GLY A 553 -8.47 -7.50 24.96
C GLY A 553 -9.44 -8.64 24.66
N PHE A 554 -10.67 -8.65 25.21
CA PHE A 554 -11.68 -9.66 24.93
C PHE A 554 -12.07 -9.77 23.46
N ARG A 555 -11.95 -10.98 22.90
CA ARG A 555 -12.20 -11.30 21.49
C ARG A 555 -13.27 -12.37 21.35
N HIS A 556 -14.43 -11.96 20.85
CA HIS A 556 -15.54 -12.87 20.62
C HIS A 556 -15.19 -13.91 19.54
N GLU A 557 -14.34 -13.58 18.56
CA GLU A 557 -13.97 -14.52 17.51
C GLU A 557 -13.19 -15.74 18.03
N LEU A 558 -12.39 -15.57 19.10
CA LEU A 558 -11.73 -16.69 19.77
C LEU A 558 -12.76 -17.58 20.48
N ALA A 559 -13.69 -16.97 21.22
CA ALA A 559 -14.75 -17.70 21.90
C ALA A 559 -15.64 -18.48 20.91
N SER A 560 -16.01 -17.86 19.78
CA SER A 560 -16.72 -18.51 18.69
C SER A 560 -15.95 -19.72 18.14
N ALA A 561 -14.65 -19.59 17.88
CA ALA A 561 -13.85 -20.64 17.27
C ALA A 561 -13.65 -21.84 18.20
N LEU A 562 -13.40 -21.58 19.49
CA LEU A 562 -13.29 -22.65 20.49
C LEU A 562 -14.61 -23.39 20.65
N ALA A 563 -15.74 -22.67 20.66
CA ALA A 563 -17.05 -23.30 20.71
C ALA A 563 -17.34 -24.10 19.42
N TYR A 564 -17.00 -23.56 18.26
CA TYR A 564 -17.14 -24.25 16.98
C TYR A 564 -16.42 -25.60 16.99
N LEU A 565 -15.18 -25.65 17.50
CA LEU A 565 -14.41 -26.90 17.61
C LEU A 565 -15.04 -27.93 18.55
N VAL A 566 -15.82 -27.52 19.54
CA VAL A 566 -16.57 -28.48 20.39
C VAL A 566 -17.71 -29.12 19.60
N HIS A 567 -18.39 -28.36 18.75
CA HIS A 567 -19.51 -28.84 17.93
C HIS A 567 -19.06 -29.55 16.65
N HIS A 568 -17.90 -29.17 16.11
CA HIS A 568 -17.35 -29.62 14.85
C HIS A 568 -15.84 -29.93 14.98
N PRO A 569 -15.46 -30.97 15.74
CA PRO A 569 -14.06 -31.23 16.11
C PRO A 569 -13.12 -31.53 14.93
N ASP A 570 -13.68 -32.01 13.82
CA ASP A 570 -12.93 -32.40 12.62
C ASP A 570 -12.91 -31.30 11.54
N ASP A 571 -13.50 -30.13 11.81
CA ASP A 571 -13.62 -29.02 10.85
C ASP A 571 -12.69 -27.84 11.18
N ASP A 572 -11.40 -28.07 10.94
CA ASP A 572 -10.36 -27.06 11.14
C ASP A 572 -10.58 -25.81 10.27
N LEU A 573 -11.08 -25.97 9.04
CA LEU A 573 -11.29 -24.83 8.14
C LEU A 573 -12.41 -23.93 8.65
N GLY A 574 -13.54 -24.50 9.07
CA GLY A 574 -14.64 -23.75 9.66
C GLY A 574 -14.19 -23.01 10.92
N ALA A 575 -13.44 -23.68 11.82
CA ALA A 575 -12.89 -23.07 13.02
C ALA A 575 -11.95 -21.90 12.70
N TYR A 576 -11.05 -22.07 11.73
CA TYR A 576 -10.13 -21.01 11.30
C TYR A 576 -10.88 -19.81 10.74
N LEU A 577 -11.88 -20.00 9.88
CA LEU A 577 -12.68 -18.92 9.30
C LEU A 577 -13.46 -18.14 10.37
N VAL A 578 -14.03 -18.86 11.34
CA VAL A 578 -14.67 -18.28 12.53
C VAL A 578 -13.69 -17.45 13.36
N ALA A 579 -12.44 -17.88 13.54
CA ALA A 579 -11.45 -17.11 14.30
C ALA A 579 -10.86 -15.91 13.53
N ALA A 580 -10.62 -16.09 12.23
CA ALA A 580 -9.82 -15.17 11.44
C ALA A 580 -10.62 -13.96 10.92
N HIS A 581 -11.95 -13.94 11.01
CA HIS A 581 -12.79 -12.92 10.38
C HIS A 581 -12.56 -11.48 10.86
N HIS A 582 -11.86 -11.22 11.97
CA HIS A 582 -11.41 -9.86 12.35
C HIS A 582 -9.91 -9.62 12.10
N GLY A 583 -9.19 -10.61 11.58
CA GLY A 583 -7.76 -10.57 11.31
C GLY A 583 -6.86 -10.64 12.55
N LYS A 584 -7.42 -10.83 13.76
CA LYS A 584 -6.68 -10.70 15.03
C LYS A 584 -6.36 -12.04 15.71
N VAL A 585 -7.09 -13.11 15.37
CA VAL A 585 -6.75 -14.51 15.72
C VAL A 585 -6.56 -15.27 14.42
N ARG A 586 -5.30 -15.42 13.98
CA ARG A 586 -4.95 -16.13 12.74
C ARG A 586 -4.05 -17.32 13.05
N LEU A 587 -2.73 -17.14 13.06
CA LEU A 587 -1.81 -18.28 13.23
C LEU A 587 -1.66 -18.74 14.69
N SER A 588 -1.72 -17.84 15.66
CA SER A 588 -1.46 -18.18 17.06
C SER A 588 -2.43 -17.52 18.04
N ILE A 589 -2.73 -18.25 19.12
CA ILE A 589 -3.54 -17.81 20.26
C ILE A 589 -2.56 -17.42 21.37
N ARG A 590 -2.51 -16.13 21.71
CA ARG A 590 -1.63 -15.58 22.75
C ARG A 590 -2.36 -14.49 23.54
N PRO A 591 -2.02 -14.30 24.83
CA PRO A 591 -2.49 -13.15 25.60
C PRO A 591 -2.06 -11.82 24.97
N CYS A 592 -2.84 -10.76 25.17
CA CYS A 592 -2.38 -9.40 24.85
C CYS A 592 -1.38 -8.91 25.90
N PRO A 593 -0.41 -8.02 25.56
CA PRO A 593 0.56 -7.47 26.52
C PRO A 593 -0.09 -6.81 27.76
N ASN A 594 -1.25 -6.20 27.58
CA ASN A 594 -2.01 -5.47 28.62
C ASN A 594 -3.21 -6.27 29.16
N GLU A 595 -3.25 -7.59 28.92
CA GLU A 595 -4.32 -8.47 29.41
C GLU A 595 -4.14 -8.80 30.89
N GLN A 596 -5.23 -8.81 31.65
CA GLN A 596 -5.18 -9.18 33.07
C GLN A 596 -5.38 -10.69 33.21
N PRO A 597 -4.48 -11.41 33.91
CA PRO A 597 -4.65 -12.83 34.15
C PRO A 597 -5.87 -13.08 35.08
N PRO A 598 -6.50 -14.27 34.97
CA PRO A 598 -7.53 -14.68 35.93
C PRO A 598 -6.96 -14.77 37.34
N ALA A 599 -7.82 -14.57 38.35
CA ALA A 599 -7.42 -14.63 39.76
C ALA A 599 -6.92 -16.04 40.17
N GLU A 600 -7.37 -17.08 39.46
CA GLU A 600 -6.95 -18.46 39.65
C GLU A 600 -5.54 -18.69 39.08
N PRO A 601 -4.53 -19.01 39.92
CA PRO A 601 -3.17 -19.25 39.45
C PRO A 601 -3.10 -20.45 38.50
N GLY A 602 -2.39 -20.29 37.38
CA GLY A 602 -2.18 -21.36 36.40
C GLY A 602 -3.34 -21.62 35.44
N ARG A 603 -4.48 -20.93 35.61
CA ARG A 603 -5.57 -20.99 34.64
C ARG A 603 -5.15 -20.32 33.33
N ARG A 604 -5.29 -21.04 32.22
CA ARG A 604 -4.92 -20.52 30.89
C ARG A 604 -5.89 -19.41 30.48
N PHE A 605 -5.35 -18.40 29.80
CA PHE A 605 -6.13 -17.27 29.29
C PHE A 605 -5.48 -16.72 28.03
N ALA A 606 -6.30 -16.22 27.11
CA ALA A 606 -5.83 -15.46 25.96
C ALA A 606 -6.97 -14.63 25.41
N ARG A 607 -6.68 -13.39 24.99
CA ARG A 607 -7.63 -12.54 24.26
C ARG A 607 -8.97 -12.38 25.01
N GLY A 608 -8.88 -12.23 26.33
CA GLY A 608 -9.97 -12.11 27.30
C GLY A 608 -10.83 -13.37 27.51
N VAL A 609 -10.48 -14.49 26.87
CA VAL A 609 -11.13 -15.79 27.08
C VAL A 609 -10.34 -16.57 28.12
N TRP A 610 -11.02 -17.18 29.08
CA TRP A 610 -10.41 -17.98 30.15
C TRP A 610 -10.76 -19.46 30.00
N ASP A 611 -9.81 -20.33 30.28
CA ASP A 611 -9.99 -21.79 30.15
C ASP A 611 -11.04 -22.31 31.12
N GLY A 612 -11.86 -23.27 30.70
CA GLY A 612 -12.93 -23.85 31.53
C GLY A 612 -14.14 -22.93 31.76
N GLU A 613 -14.26 -21.80 31.05
CA GLU A 613 -15.39 -20.89 31.22
C GLU A 613 -16.65 -21.38 30.46
N PRO A 614 -17.85 -21.35 31.08
CA PRO A 614 -19.07 -21.69 30.38
C PRO A 614 -19.47 -20.60 29.38
N MET A 615 -19.86 -21.01 28.19
CA MET A 615 -20.45 -20.15 27.18
C MET A 615 -21.88 -20.61 26.88
N PRO A 616 -22.88 -19.72 26.97
CA PRO A 616 -24.27 -20.04 26.64
C PRO A 616 -24.44 -20.54 25.20
N GLY A 617 -25.49 -21.32 24.98
CA GLY A 617 -25.98 -21.64 23.65
C GLY A 617 -26.76 -20.48 23.04
N ALA A 618 -26.98 -20.52 21.73
CA ALA A 618 -27.67 -19.46 21.00
C ALA A 618 -28.36 -19.97 19.73
N ASP A 619 -29.38 -19.24 19.29
CA ASP A 619 -29.92 -19.36 17.94
C ASP A 619 -29.03 -18.57 16.96
N LEU A 620 -28.55 -19.26 15.93
CA LEU A 620 -27.70 -18.74 14.86
C LEU A 620 -28.47 -18.49 13.55
N GLY A 621 -29.81 -18.46 13.64
CA GLY A 621 -30.71 -18.23 12.52
C GLY A 621 -30.82 -19.44 11.60
N GLY A 622 -31.83 -19.44 10.72
CA GLY A 622 -32.05 -20.50 9.74
C GLY A 622 -32.28 -21.90 10.33
N GLY A 623 -32.71 -21.98 11.59
CA GLY A 623 -32.92 -23.24 12.31
C GLY A 623 -31.66 -23.85 12.93
N VAL A 624 -30.52 -23.14 12.92
CA VAL A 624 -29.26 -23.61 13.52
C VAL A 624 -29.20 -23.18 14.98
N LEU A 625 -29.14 -24.15 15.90
CA LEU A 625 -29.00 -23.91 17.34
C LEU A 625 -27.65 -24.41 17.82
N ALA A 626 -26.88 -23.53 18.48
CA ALA A 626 -25.67 -23.90 19.18
C ALA A 626 -26.02 -24.25 20.64
N SER A 627 -25.70 -25.47 21.08
CA SER A 627 -25.84 -25.86 22.49
C SER A 627 -24.77 -25.17 23.36
N PRO A 628 -25.03 -24.96 24.67
CA PRO A 628 -24.03 -24.44 25.60
C PRO A 628 -22.77 -25.31 25.65
N VAL A 629 -21.61 -24.67 25.81
CA VAL A 629 -20.30 -25.35 25.85
C VAL A 629 -19.42 -24.79 26.96
N THR A 630 -18.39 -25.55 27.33
CA THR A 630 -17.28 -25.05 28.15
C THR A 630 -16.11 -24.75 27.23
N LEU A 631 -15.62 -23.51 27.25
CA LEU A 631 -14.49 -23.09 26.42
C LEU A 631 -13.20 -23.73 26.94
N ARG A 632 -12.43 -24.33 26.03
CA ARG A 632 -11.17 -25.01 26.33
C ARG A 632 -10.02 -24.36 25.56
N LEU A 633 -9.01 -23.88 26.28
CA LEU A 633 -7.83 -23.23 25.71
C LEU A 633 -6.64 -24.18 25.52
N ASP A 634 -6.84 -25.49 25.63
CA ASP A 634 -5.78 -26.49 25.36
C ASP A 634 -5.11 -26.27 23.98
N ALA A 635 -5.88 -25.80 22.98
CA ALA A 635 -5.40 -25.50 21.64
C ALA A 635 -4.37 -24.34 21.58
N MET A 636 -4.22 -23.53 22.63
CA MET A 636 -3.22 -22.45 22.66
C MET A 636 -1.80 -22.96 22.91
N GLU A 637 -1.65 -24.16 23.46
CA GLU A 637 -0.35 -24.74 23.80
C GLU A 637 0.44 -25.13 22.55
N LEU A 638 1.77 -25.18 22.67
CA LEU A 638 2.63 -25.72 21.63
C LEU A 638 2.58 -27.25 21.67
N GLY A 639 2.37 -27.87 20.51
CA GLY A 639 2.27 -29.33 20.38
C GLY A 639 0.84 -29.85 20.52
N ALA A 640 0.66 -31.17 20.41
CA ALA A 640 -0.65 -31.80 20.60
C ALA A 640 -0.95 -31.92 22.11
N HIS A 641 -2.21 -31.67 22.48
CA HIS A 641 -2.71 -31.89 23.84
C HIS A 641 -3.62 -33.13 23.82
N GLY A 642 -3.08 -34.27 24.27
CA GLY A 642 -3.71 -35.57 24.02
C GLY A 642 -3.75 -35.86 22.52
N ASP A 643 -4.93 -36.24 22.00
CA ASP A 643 -5.15 -36.50 20.57
C ASP A 643 -5.48 -35.24 19.76
N GLN A 644 -5.61 -34.07 20.40
CA GLN A 644 -6.04 -32.83 19.75
C GLN A 644 -4.83 -31.99 19.33
N PRO A 645 -4.70 -31.60 18.05
CA PRO A 645 -3.62 -30.72 17.62
C PRO A 645 -3.80 -29.30 18.16
N SER A 646 -2.67 -28.61 18.41
CA SER A 646 -2.68 -27.17 18.70
C SER A 646 -3.30 -26.36 17.57
N TRP A 647 -3.77 -25.17 17.92
CA TRP A 647 -4.26 -24.18 16.96
C TRP A 647 -3.26 -23.91 15.85
N GLN A 648 -1.98 -23.68 16.22
CA GLN A 648 -0.93 -23.43 15.24
C GLN A 648 -0.76 -24.62 14.28
N SER A 649 -0.80 -25.86 14.79
CA SER A 649 -0.69 -27.06 13.96
C SER A 649 -1.85 -27.18 12.96
N ARG A 650 -3.09 -26.92 13.42
CA ARG A 650 -4.29 -26.91 12.57
C ARG A 650 -4.16 -25.88 11.44
N VAL A 651 -3.81 -24.64 11.78
CA VAL A 651 -3.72 -23.55 10.80
C VAL A 651 -2.57 -23.76 9.81
N LEU A 652 -1.41 -24.26 10.26
CA LEU A 652 -0.31 -24.60 9.35
C LEU A 652 -0.69 -25.72 8.39
N ALA A 653 -1.37 -26.77 8.87
CA ALA A 653 -1.87 -27.85 8.02
C ALA A 653 -2.88 -27.34 6.97
N LEU A 654 -3.78 -26.43 7.36
CA LEU A 654 -4.70 -25.77 6.42
C LEU A 654 -3.96 -24.94 5.37
N ARG A 655 -3.01 -24.09 5.77
CA ARG A 655 -2.21 -23.27 4.87
C ARG A 655 -1.43 -24.12 3.88
N ASP A 656 -0.84 -25.22 4.33
CA ASP A 656 -0.03 -26.09 3.50
C ASP A 656 -0.88 -26.93 2.54
N ARG A 657 -2.10 -27.31 2.94
CA ARG A 657 -3.07 -28.03 2.09
C ARG A 657 -3.76 -27.13 1.05
N LEU A 658 -4.27 -25.98 1.46
CA LEU A 658 -5.09 -25.10 0.61
C LEU A 658 -4.28 -24.02 -0.13
N GLY A 659 -3.10 -23.68 0.42
CA GLY A 659 -2.31 -22.53 -0.01
C GLY A 659 -2.77 -21.23 0.65
N PRO A 660 -1.88 -20.22 0.73
CA PRO A 660 -2.20 -18.93 1.35
C PRO A 660 -3.28 -18.14 0.58
N PHE A 661 -3.33 -18.27 -0.76
CA PHE A 661 -4.23 -17.50 -1.61
C PHE A 661 -5.71 -17.90 -1.45
N ARG A 662 -6.00 -19.21 -1.44
CA ARG A 662 -7.36 -19.73 -1.23
C ARG A 662 -7.85 -19.49 0.19
N LEU A 663 -6.96 -19.71 1.17
CA LEU A 663 -7.31 -19.56 2.57
C LEU A 663 -7.67 -18.10 2.90
N ALA A 664 -6.89 -17.15 2.38
CA ALA A 664 -7.20 -15.72 2.50
C ALA A 664 -8.48 -15.32 1.75
N PHE A 665 -8.77 -15.94 0.60
CA PHE A 665 -10.02 -15.73 -0.13
C PHE A 665 -11.25 -16.16 0.68
N TYR A 666 -11.22 -17.35 1.27
CA TYR A 666 -12.30 -17.81 2.13
C TYR A 666 -12.47 -16.95 3.39
N GLU A 667 -11.37 -16.54 4.04
CA GLU A 667 -11.38 -15.58 5.15
C GLU A 667 -12.07 -14.26 4.74
N THR A 668 -11.74 -13.78 3.54
CA THR A 668 -12.28 -12.55 2.96
C THR A 668 -13.77 -12.63 2.70
N LEU A 669 -14.29 -13.73 2.16
CA LEU A 669 -15.72 -13.88 1.89
C LEU A 669 -16.56 -13.79 3.18
N ILE A 670 -16.10 -14.39 4.28
CA ILE A 670 -16.76 -14.28 5.59
C ILE A 670 -16.72 -12.83 6.08
N ARG A 671 -15.58 -12.15 5.94
CA ARG A 671 -15.44 -10.73 6.33
C ARG A 671 -16.41 -9.83 5.57
N VAL A 672 -16.48 -10.01 4.25
CA VAL A 672 -17.36 -9.22 3.37
C VAL A 672 -18.82 -9.45 3.77
N ALA A 673 -19.21 -10.70 3.96
CA ALA A 673 -20.57 -11.05 4.37
C ALA A 673 -20.94 -10.45 5.74
N ASP A 674 -20.04 -10.48 6.73
CA ASP A 674 -20.27 -9.85 8.05
C ASP A 674 -20.43 -8.32 7.94
N ALA A 675 -19.55 -7.68 7.17
CA ALA A 675 -19.61 -6.23 6.95
C ALA A 675 -20.93 -5.83 6.28
N ARG A 676 -21.31 -6.49 5.18
CA ARG A 676 -22.58 -6.22 4.49
C ARG A 676 -23.81 -6.54 5.32
N GLY A 677 -23.80 -7.66 6.04
CA GLY A 677 -24.86 -8.02 6.96
C GLY A 677 -25.07 -6.94 8.03
N THR A 678 -23.98 -6.33 8.50
CA THR A 678 -24.05 -5.19 9.43
C THR A 678 -24.60 -3.92 8.76
N MET A 679 -24.18 -3.62 7.51
CA MET A 679 -24.61 -2.40 6.79
C MET A 679 -26.12 -2.33 6.59
N ARG A 680 -26.82 -3.47 6.49
CA ARG A 680 -28.30 -3.54 6.43
C ARG A 680 -28.98 -2.83 7.61
N HIS A 681 -28.27 -2.69 8.73
CA HIS A 681 -28.78 -2.12 9.98
C HIS A 681 -28.22 -0.72 10.27
N GLN A 682 -27.46 -0.08 9.36
CA GLN A 682 -26.91 1.27 9.54
C GLN A 682 -27.85 2.38 9.03
N PRO A 683 -27.84 3.59 9.62
CA PRO A 683 -28.65 4.73 9.16
C PRO A 683 -28.28 5.17 7.73
N GLU A 684 -29.25 5.65 6.93
CA GLU A 684 -29.06 5.95 5.49
C GLU A 684 -27.96 7.00 5.22
N GLU A 685 -27.71 7.90 6.17
CA GLU A 685 -26.70 8.96 6.04
C GLU A 685 -25.24 8.46 6.09
N SER A 686 -24.99 7.19 6.43
CA SER A 686 -23.63 6.64 6.54
C SER A 686 -23.13 5.87 5.31
N MET A 687 -23.92 5.78 4.22
CA MET A 687 -23.56 4.99 3.03
C MET A 687 -22.80 5.78 1.94
N ASP A 688 -22.75 7.11 2.02
CA ASP A 688 -22.14 7.99 1.01
C ASP A 688 -20.78 8.61 1.43
N ALA A 689 -20.06 8.02 2.41
CA ALA A 689 -18.83 8.59 2.97
C ALA A 689 -17.58 7.71 2.77
#